data_AF-A0A834XK37-F1
#
_entry.id   AF-A0A834XK37-F1
#
_cell.length_a   1.000
_cell.length_b   1.000
_cell.length_c   1.000
_cell.angle_alpha   90.00
_cell.angle_beta   90.00
_cell.angle_gamma   90.00
#
_symmetry.space_group_name_H-M   'P 1'
#
loop_
_entity.id
_entity.type
_entity.pdbx_description
1 polymer ?
#
loop_
_entity_poly.entity_id
_entity_poly.type
_entity_poly.pdbx_seq_one_letter_code
_entity_poly.pdbx_strand_id
1 'polypeptide(L)'
;MHNSARRDLSIYVAFRNFERLELFEYPELKEIWYGQVRETQEDDNIEMQHGKVSSNLEELSLNGNDAMRILNGHCDKIFFTGIEILRLQYFQETPIMFLNDILERFPSTTMLQVRYSSFDTLFPSDEIGECNNKSPAQIKNLWLYQLKQLTNIWNDESLSDSIAEILEYLSVWDCSSLMRLAPPSISFKNLTALTVKDCKGLVYLMTSYTAKSLVLLKYLTIENCEMIEDVQDMDGQPYRNSLGVHYRILDQHLFFAPISEALNNTNHAIKCRHIMKVMRVSVFNEGKKTRIMEFVGTIWEATTCIWRCASKHGAYICDLKENLDELATQWNEVGRTYNDVKRRVEQAEITGHMERTEQVDGWLKSVDRIEEIVRVILQEDGPQTPNNCCCVASYKFGKKVTKTINDIEKLKATGQNFSNDVIVYQIPRGKVDEMPIGKTVGMDLMIDKVWDSIQKENVGIIGLYGMGGVGKTTLLKRINNEFAKRFHGFDVVIWVVVSKDHSTGKIMDVIRKKLHIAENLWINRSEDERVAEIYRVMKHKKFVLMLDDIWEQIDLQNLGVPLLEDNNRSKVLFTTRFENVCDQMQAQKIFKVECLTEKEALDLFCMKVGEESLNSHPKIPKLAQQIVTECQGLPLALITLGAAMAGRKSLEAWNHAIKEITSSPSEVPGMQDKVFYILKFSFDRLPTATHKKCFLYCALFPEDYKIVVNDLIDLMVGEGFLNDSGSIYDAYNHGKFVLESLKLACLLESDDDIIQGSIVKMHDVIRDMALWLARDEDQKKFKVLVEGEAVVAPVMSEPNVDLYKVVDRISIIEAEANWHIPPCPNLSTLIVRRKTCISNFSNFQCMNRLKVLDLSRNRRMLEIPSEIGHLIHLEFLNLSRTFIQKRFPIEMKNLKNLKVLLMEFVHFSLEILPLEVISSLERLRVFRFFSHDLFADSGSDQKPILEKLESLPLLEELSIEVQTATGMEKLLGSTKLLSCVRKMILNQIATSINMSSLLASMSKVKHLKQFVLNGISQTIMEDSAIDYTWHFGNLSSVDISYCHSLIHLTWVKYAPLLKYLSVGDYKSMEVVIEEDEDEDEEDKEKMDSILFSSLVCLNLWELPNLKIIHRRALPFACLKYMYISKCPNMKKLPLDSNSACKSLRDIGVEKQWWNNLEWEDEATKDLLQSKLTNI
;
A
#
# COMPACT_ATOMS: atom_id res chain seq x y z
N MET A 1 11.88 38.85 19.60
CA MET A 1 11.31 39.94 20.43
C MET A 1 9.92 40.24 19.91
N HIS A 2 8.95 40.53 20.79
CA HIS A 2 7.59 40.92 20.38
C HIS A 2 7.55 42.38 19.89
N ASN A 3 6.80 42.63 18.83
CA ASN A 3 5.85 43.75 18.83
C ASN A 3 4.70 43.48 17.84
N SER A 4 3.49 43.90 18.20
CA SER A 4 2.27 43.63 17.45
C SER A 4 1.99 44.69 16.39
N ALA A 5 1.86 44.28 15.12
CA ALA A 5 1.21 45.07 14.09
C ALA A 5 0.49 44.15 13.08
N ARG A 6 -0.82 44.34 12.90
CA ARG A 6 -1.57 43.73 11.79
C ARG A 6 -1.14 44.37 10.47
N ARG A 7 -0.41 43.64 9.63
CA ARG A 7 -0.30 43.85 8.17
C ARG A 7 -0.12 42.50 7.48
N ASP A 8 -0.64 42.37 6.26
CA ASP A 8 -0.46 41.21 5.40
C ASP A 8 1.02 40.77 5.31
N LEU A 9 1.27 39.49 5.58
CA LEU A 9 2.53 38.84 5.24
C LEU A 9 2.40 38.27 3.82
N SER A 10 2.90 39.01 2.84
CA SER A 10 3.18 38.48 1.50
C SER A 10 4.53 37.74 1.54
N ILE A 11 4.52 36.44 1.23
CA ILE A 11 5.77 35.66 1.14
C ILE A 11 6.45 35.93 -0.21
N TYR A 12 7.50 36.75 -0.19
CA TYR A 12 8.39 36.97 -1.34
C TYR A 12 9.44 35.85 -1.42
N VAL A 13 9.30 34.89 -2.33
CA VAL A 13 10.29 33.83 -2.54
C VAL A 13 11.20 34.16 -3.73
N ALA A 14 12.44 34.57 -3.44
CA ALA A 14 13.45 34.86 -4.45
C ALA A 14 14.24 33.59 -4.84
N PHE A 15 13.81 32.91 -5.92
CA PHE A 15 14.52 31.76 -6.47
C PHE A 15 15.63 32.19 -7.44
N ARG A 16 16.80 31.53 -7.41
CA ARG A 16 17.83 31.64 -8.45
C ARG A 16 17.97 30.33 -9.22
N ASN A 17 18.00 30.42 -10.55
CA ASN A 17 18.42 29.38 -11.50
C ASN A 17 17.69 28.02 -11.39
N PHE A 18 16.40 27.98 -11.73
CA PHE A 18 15.66 26.73 -11.98
C PHE A 18 15.08 26.73 -13.40
N GLU A 19 15.13 25.57 -14.06
CA GLU A 19 14.56 25.30 -15.39
C GLU A 19 13.12 24.77 -15.33
N ARG A 20 12.76 24.13 -14.21
CA ARG A 20 11.43 23.59 -13.93
C ARG A 20 10.93 24.05 -12.56
N LEU A 21 9.62 24.32 -12.44
CA LEU A 21 8.96 24.66 -11.18
C LEU A 21 7.63 23.91 -11.06
N GLU A 22 7.43 23.22 -9.93
CA GLU A 22 6.17 22.57 -9.59
C GLU A 22 5.57 23.25 -8.36
N LEU A 23 4.33 23.73 -8.46
CA LEU A 23 3.61 24.37 -7.37
C LEU A 23 2.52 23.44 -6.83
N PHE A 24 2.64 23.12 -5.54
CA PHE A 24 1.69 22.30 -4.79
C PHE A 24 1.26 23.06 -3.53
N GLU A 25 0.02 23.54 -3.52
CA GLU A 25 -0.68 24.10 -2.36
C GLU A 25 0.12 25.14 -1.54
N TYR A 26 0.46 26.28 -2.15
CA TYR A 26 1.00 27.44 -1.40
C TYR A 26 -0.12 28.43 -1.03
N PRO A 27 -0.75 28.34 0.17
CA PRO A 27 -1.95 29.11 0.51
C PRO A 27 -1.76 30.64 0.51
N GLU A 28 -0.53 31.13 0.66
CA GLU A 28 -0.19 32.56 0.73
C GLU A 28 0.50 33.11 -0.54
N LEU A 29 0.62 32.32 -1.61
CA LEU A 29 1.24 32.76 -2.85
C LEU A 29 0.34 33.76 -3.61
N LYS A 30 0.59 35.06 -3.37
CA LYS A 30 -0.12 36.17 -4.04
C LYS A 30 0.59 36.65 -5.32
N GLU A 31 1.92 36.55 -5.40
CA GLU A 31 2.75 37.04 -6.53
C GLU A 31 4.04 36.20 -6.68
N ILE A 32 4.64 36.20 -7.88
CA ILE A 32 5.95 35.57 -8.17
C ILE A 32 6.91 36.64 -8.71
N TRP A 33 8.03 36.87 -8.02
CA TRP A 33 9.01 37.92 -8.37
C TRP A 33 10.43 37.37 -8.54
N TYR A 34 11.21 37.98 -9.44
CA TYR A 34 12.67 37.81 -9.51
C TYR A 34 13.34 39.19 -9.57
N GLY A 35 14.33 39.43 -8.70
CA GLY A 35 15.08 40.68 -8.67
C GLY A 35 16.39 40.56 -7.87
N GLN A 36 17.43 41.28 -8.31
CA GLN A 36 18.62 41.46 -7.49
C GLN A 36 18.33 42.48 -6.38
N VAL A 37 18.36 42.04 -5.13
CA VAL A 37 18.57 42.97 -4.01
C VAL A 37 19.99 43.52 -4.14
N ARG A 38 20.12 44.80 -4.50
CA ARG A 38 21.35 45.56 -4.23
C ARG A 38 21.23 46.12 -2.83
N GLU A 39 22.12 45.70 -1.93
CA GLU A 39 22.32 46.39 -0.67
C GLU A 39 22.91 47.78 -0.97
N THR A 40 22.07 48.81 -0.93
CA THR A 40 22.51 50.19 -0.70
C THR A 40 22.17 50.53 0.74
N GLN A 41 23.17 50.96 1.50
CA GLN A 41 22.97 51.43 2.87
C GLN A 41 22.16 52.73 2.88
N GLU A 42 21.37 52.88 3.93
CA GLU A 42 20.60 54.07 4.34
C GLU A 42 19.21 54.28 3.66
N ASP A 43 18.24 54.51 4.56
CA ASP A 43 16.84 54.94 4.44
C ASP A 43 15.75 54.10 3.74
N ASP A 44 14.56 54.14 4.37
CA ASP A 44 13.37 53.34 4.09
C ASP A 44 12.71 53.67 2.74
N ASN A 45 13.14 53.05 1.64
CA ASN A 45 12.30 52.80 0.45
C ASN A 45 12.88 51.69 -0.46
N ILE A 46 12.25 50.52 -0.47
CA ILE A 46 12.56 49.46 -1.45
C ILE A 46 11.74 49.71 -2.72
N GLU A 47 12.33 50.34 -3.74
CA GLU A 47 11.76 50.32 -5.10
C GLU A 47 11.99 48.94 -5.74
N MET A 48 10.99 48.06 -5.68
CA MET A 48 10.98 46.81 -6.43
C MET A 48 10.65 47.08 -7.91
N GLN A 49 11.57 46.79 -8.83
CA GLN A 49 11.27 46.84 -10.26
C GLN A 49 10.26 45.76 -10.64
N HIS A 50 9.06 46.16 -11.04
CA HIS A 50 8.05 45.23 -11.53
C HIS A 50 8.43 44.67 -12.91
N GLY A 51 8.51 43.34 -13.01
CA GLY A 51 8.34 42.61 -14.27
C GLY A 51 9.62 42.03 -14.87
N LYS A 52 9.98 40.81 -14.43
CA LYS A 52 10.54 39.76 -15.28
C LYS A 52 10.48 38.40 -14.58
N VAL A 53 9.80 37.44 -15.18
CA VAL A 53 9.98 36.01 -14.87
C VAL A 53 11.42 35.62 -15.28
N SER A 54 12.02 34.65 -14.59
CA SER A 54 13.34 34.10 -14.92
C SER A 54 13.46 33.80 -16.42
N SER A 55 14.55 34.22 -17.06
CA SER A 55 14.86 33.90 -18.47
C SER A 55 15.14 32.42 -18.73
N ASN A 56 15.19 31.60 -17.68
CA ASN A 56 15.61 30.21 -17.73
C ASN A 56 14.52 29.25 -17.26
N LEU A 57 13.37 29.73 -16.78
CA LEU A 57 12.27 28.85 -16.35
C LEU A 57 11.42 28.53 -17.57
N GLU A 58 11.48 27.28 -18.04
CA GLU A 58 10.86 26.83 -19.29
C GLU A 58 9.61 25.96 -19.03
N GLU A 59 9.50 25.33 -17.86
CA GLU A 59 8.43 24.39 -17.52
C GLU A 59 7.76 24.71 -16.18
N LEU A 60 6.42 24.76 -16.17
CA LEU A 60 5.59 25.05 -15.01
C LEU A 60 4.42 24.07 -14.86
N SER A 61 4.26 23.51 -13.65
CA SER A 61 3.11 22.67 -13.27
C SER A 61 2.20 23.39 -12.28
N LEU A 62 0.90 23.46 -12.58
CA LEU A 62 -0.14 24.13 -11.81
C LEU A 62 -1.31 23.20 -11.45
N ASN A 63 -1.85 23.37 -10.25
CA ASN A 63 -3.13 22.81 -9.83
C ASN A 63 -4.27 23.85 -9.91
N GLY A 64 -5.52 23.40 -9.73
CA GLY A 64 -6.70 24.27 -9.84
C GLY A 64 -6.69 25.50 -8.93
N ASN A 65 -6.29 25.34 -7.67
CA ASN A 65 -6.26 26.46 -6.72
C ASN A 65 -5.19 27.49 -7.07
N ASP A 66 -4.00 27.04 -7.44
CA ASP A 66 -2.88 27.94 -7.75
C ASP A 66 -3.07 28.64 -9.11
N ALA A 67 -3.68 27.97 -10.10
CA ALA A 67 -4.04 28.62 -11.34
C ALA A 67 -5.19 29.64 -11.17
N MET A 68 -6.20 29.34 -10.34
CA MET A 68 -7.23 30.33 -9.98
C MET A 68 -6.65 31.52 -9.20
N ARG A 69 -5.56 31.35 -8.42
CA ARG A 69 -4.83 32.48 -7.81
C ARG A 69 -4.08 33.32 -8.83
N ILE A 70 -3.48 32.70 -9.85
CA ILE A 70 -2.82 33.43 -10.95
C ILE A 70 -3.84 34.25 -11.76
N LEU A 71 -5.08 33.76 -11.92
CA LEU A 71 -6.17 34.52 -12.55
C LEU A 71 -6.71 35.65 -11.65
N ASN A 72 -6.95 35.37 -10.37
CA ASN A 72 -7.54 36.31 -9.41
C ASN A 72 -6.53 37.29 -8.77
N GLY A 73 -5.24 37.18 -9.09
CA GLY A 73 -4.19 38.07 -8.59
C GLY A 73 -4.35 39.50 -9.10
N HIS A 74 -4.03 40.50 -8.28
CA HIS A 74 -4.25 41.93 -8.57
C HIS A 74 -3.30 42.54 -9.63
N CYS A 75 -2.76 41.73 -10.54
CA CYS A 75 -1.75 42.12 -11.52
C CYS A 75 -2.22 41.83 -12.96
N ASP A 76 -3.05 42.71 -13.52
CA ASP A 76 -3.57 42.67 -14.91
C ASP A 76 -2.49 42.78 -16.03
N LYS A 77 -1.19 42.66 -15.69
CA LYS A 77 -0.06 43.02 -16.56
C LYS A 77 1.14 42.05 -16.53
N ILE A 78 1.09 40.95 -15.77
CA ILE A 78 2.19 39.98 -15.73
C ILE A 78 1.91 38.83 -16.71
N PHE A 79 2.77 38.73 -17.74
CA PHE A 79 2.78 37.62 -18.71
C PHE A 79 4.01 36.74 -18.47
N PHE A 80 3.80 35.42 -18.44
CA PHE A 80 4.85 34.42 -18.22
C PHE A 80 5.53 34.03 -19.54
N THR A 81 6.25 34.98 -20.14
CA THR A 81 6.82 34.84 -21.50
C THR A 81 8.03 33.89 -21.62
N GLY A 82 8.43 33.22 -20.53
CA GLY A 82 9.51 32.21 -20.54
C GLY A 82 9.02 30.76 -20.56
N ILE A 83 7.74 30.51 -20.24
CA ILE A 83 7.21 29.15 -20.10
C ILE A 83 6.86 28.57 -21.48
N GLU A 84 7.59 27.54 -21.90
CA GLU A 84 7.31 26.75 -23.10
C GLU A 84 6.42 25.53 -22.80
N ILE A 85 6.53 24.94 -21.60
CA ILE A 85 5.77 23.76 -21.18
C ILE A 85 4.86 24.10 -19.99
N LEU A 86 3.54 24.01 -20.20
CA LEU A 86 2.53 24.22 -19.15
C LEU A 86 1.81 22.91 -18.84
N ARG A 87 1.83 22.48 -17.57
CA ARG A 87 1.10 21.30 -17.07
C ARG A 87 -0.02 21.73 -16.13
N LEU A 88 -1.25 21.33 -16.42
CA LEU A 88 -2.44 21.56 -15.61
C LEU A 88 -2.91 20.22 -15.03
N GLN A 89 -3.04 20.14 -13.70
CA GLN A 89 -3.34 18.86 -13.03
C GLN A 89 -4.30 19.00 -11.84
N TYR A 90 -5.13 17.97 -11.60
CA TYR A 90 -6.05 17.88 -10.47
C TYR A 90 -7.10 19.01 -10.37
N PHE A 91 -7.66 19.45 -11.50
CA PHE A 91 -8.79 20.39 -11.50
C PHE A 91 -10.08 19.64 -11.16
N GLN A 92 -10.72 20.02 -10.05
CA GLN A 92 -12.03 19.53 -9.62
C GLN A 92 -13.02 20.69 -9.66
N GLU A 93 -14.20 20.46 -10.27
CA GLU A 93 -15.22 21.47 -10.59
C GLU A 93 -14.80 22.48 -11.69
N THR A 94 -15.72 22.81 -12.60
CA THR A 94 -15.36 23.40 -13.92
C THR A 94 -15.97 24.80 -14.12
N PRO A 95 -15.17 25.89 -14.11
CA PRO A 95 -15.60 27.21 -14.57
C PRO A 95 -15.48 27.31 -16.10
N ILE A 96 -16.56 27.74 -16.77
CA ILE A 96 -16.74 27.68 -18.23
C ILE A 96 -15.68 28.46 -19.04
N MET A 97 -14.98 29.46 -18.47
CA MET A 97 -14.00 30.29 -19.22
C MET A 97 -12.52 30.07 -18.84
N PHE A 98 -12.25 29.21 -17.86
CA PHE A 98 -10.94 29.14 -17.19
C PHE A 98 -9.73 28.91 -18.12
N LEU A 99 -9.86 28.06 -19.16
CA LEU A 99 -8.70 27.67 -19.97
C LEU A 99 -8.23 28.78 -20.92
N ASN A 100 -9.16 29.57 -21.47
CA ASN A 100 -8.81 30.70 -22.33
C ASN A 100 -8.09 31.78 -21.49
N ASP A 101 -8.65 32.09 -20.31
CA ASP A 101 -8.08 33.08 -19.37
C ASP A 101 -6.67 32.71 -18.89
N ILE A 102 -6.41 31.42 -18.57
CA ILE A 102 -5.08 31.01 -18.11
C ILE A 102 -4.07 31.01 -19.26
N LEU A 103 -4.44 30.61 -20.46
CA LEU A 103 -3.54 30.61 -21.62
C LEU A 103 -3.13 32.02 -22.05
N GLU A 104 -3.98 33.05 -21.85
CA GLU A 104 -3.56 34.44 -22.02
C GLU A 104 -2.36 34.82 -21.14
N ARG A 105 -2.23 34.24 -19.93
CA ARG A 105 -1.11 34.53 -19.02
C ARG A 105 0.20 33.85 -19.46
N PHE A 106 0.16 32.82 -20.30
CA PHE A 106 1.32 32.01 -20.74
C PHE A 106 1.54 32.04 -22.28
N PRO A 107 1.82 33.21 -22.88
CA PRO A 107 1.80 33.38 -24.34
C PRO A 107 2.90 32.61 -25.10
N SER A 108 3.94 32.11 -24.42
CA SER A 108 5.05 31.35 -25.02
C SER A 108 4.85 29.83 -25.00
N THR A 109 3.72 29.33 -24.47
CA THR A 109 3.50 27.88 -24.31
C THR A 109 3.40 27.17 -25.66
N THR A 110 4.32 26.23 -25.90
CA THR A 110 4.35 25.34 -27.08
C THR A 110 3.87 23.93 -26.77
N MET A 111 3.95 23.51 -25.50
CA MET A 111 3.39 22.24 -25.01
C MET A 111 2.39 22.50 -23.88
N LEU A 112 1.12 22.13 -24.12
CA LEU A 112 0.08 22.09 -23.10
C LEU A 112 -0.20 20.64 -22.71
N GLN A 113 -0.22 20.37 -21.41
CA GLN A 113 -0.61 19.07 -20.86
C GLN A 113 -1.69 19.24 -19.80
N VAL A 114 -2.73 18.40 -19.88
CA VAL A 114 -3.83 18.40 -18.90
C VAL A 114 -4.03 16.98 -18.36
N ARG A 115 -3.98 16.82 -17.03
CA ARG A 115 -4.04 15.51 -16.36
C ARG A 115 -5.03 15.47 -15.19
N TYR A 116 -5.61 14.31 -14.90
CA TYR A 116 -6.37 14.04 -13.66
C TYR A 116 -7.48 15.07 -13.35
N SER A 117 -8.14 15.61 -14.38
CA SER A 117 -8.97 16.81 -14.28
C SER A 117 -10.39 16.59 -14.82
N SER A 118 -11.34 17.32 -14.27
CA SER A 118 -12.79 17.13 -14.47
C SER A 118 -13.40 18.06 -15.54
N PHE A 119 -12.60 18.53 -16.51
CA PHE A 119 -13.10 19.31 -17.66
C PHE A 119 -14.10 18.50 -18.50
N ASP A 120 -15.21 19.13 -18.90
CA ASP A 120 -16.26 18.57 -19.75
C ASP A 120 -16.06 18.94 -21.23
N THR A 121 -15.64 20.19 -21.49
CA THR A 121 -15.13 20.70 -22.76
C THR A 121 -13.82 21.44 -22.51
N LEU A 122 -12.77 21.15 -23.29
CA LEU A 122 -11.45 21.76 -23.06
C LEU A 122 -11.35 23.18 -23.63
N PHE A 123 -11.82 23.42 -24.86
CA PHE A 123 -11.86 24.74 -25.50
C PHE A 123 -13.31 25.18 -25.80
N PRO A 124 -14.00 25.85 -24.86
CA PRO A 124 -15.36 26.37 -25.02
C PRO A 124 -15.41 27.69 -25.83
N SER A 125 -16.62 28.12 -26.23
CA SER A 125 -16.84 29.37 -26.98
C SER A 125 -17.05 30.58 -26.08
N ASP A 126 -16.51 31.73 -26.48
CA ASP A 126 -16.69 33.00 -25.78
C ASP A 126 -18.08 33.62 -26.09
N GLU A 127 -19.01 33.59 -25.14
CA GLU A 127 -20.24 34.41 -25.23
C GLU A 127 -19.91 35.91 -25.01
N ILE A 128 -19.64 36.61 -26.13
CA ILE A 128 -19.76 38.07 -26.30
C ILE A 128 -19.12 38.94 -25.19
N GLY A 129 -17.83 39.25 -25.37
CA GLY A 129 -17.15 40.37 -24.72
C GLY A 129 -16.22 41.10 -25.70
N GLU A 130 -16.44 42.39 -25.93
CA GLU A 130 -15.59 43.19 -26.83
C GLU A 130 -14.17 43.41 -26.25
N CYS A 131 -13.18 43.57 -27.15
CA CYS A 131 -11.73 43.76 -26.90
C CYS A 131 -10.98 42.53 -26.32
N ASN A 132 -10.20 41.81 -27.13
CA ASN A 132 -9.04 42.33 -27.87
C ASN A 132 -8.54 41.35 -28.95
N ASN A 133 -7.94 41.86 -30.02
CA ASN A 133 -7.08 41.05 -30.91
C ASN A 133 -5.79 40.64 -30.16
N LYS A 134 -5.82 39.48 -29.50
CA LYS A 134 -4.64 38.83 -28.90
C LYS A 134 -4.33 37.54 -29.68
N SER A 135 -3.05 37.26 -29.87
CA SER A 135 -2.60 36.10 -30.64
C SER A 135 -2.98 34.77 -29.96
N PRO A 136 -3.48 33.77 -30.70
CA PRO A 136 -3.71 32.44 -30.14
C PRO A 136 -2.41 31.83 -29.62
N ALA A 137 -2.49 31.07 -28.53
CA ALA A 137 -1.33 30.40 -27.92
C ALA A 137 -0.68 29.43 -28.93
N GLN A 138 0.66 29.38 -28.97
CA GLN A 138 1.43 28.64 -29.98
C GLN A 138 1.54 27.12 -29.67
N ILE A 139 0.44 26.50 -29.23
CA ILE A 139 0.42 25.11 -28.77
C ILE A 139 0.64 24.17 -29.96
N LYS A 140 1.86 23.62 -30.03
CA LYS A 140 2.27 22.59 -31.00
C LYS A 140 2.03 21.17 -30.48
N ASN A 141 2.08 20.99 -29.16
CA ASN A 141 1.94 19.68 -28.51
C ASN A 141 0.80 19.73 -27.49
N LEU A 142 -0.22 18.91 -27.66
CA LEU A 142 -1.37 18.80 -26.74
C LEU A 142 -1.48 17.38 -26.18
N TRP A 143 -1.31 17.22 -24.86
CA TRP A 143 -1.33 15.92 -24.19
C TRP A 143 -2.45 15.88 -23.12
N LEU A 144 -3.43 15.00 -23.33
CA LEU A 144 -4.59 14.83 -22.46
C LEU A 144 -4.56 13.45 -21.78
N TYR A 145 -4.60 13.39 -20.45
CA TYR A 145 -4.48 12.14 -19.70
C TYR A 145 -5.49 12.04 -18.55
N GLN A 146 -6.25 10.95 -18.49
CA GLN A 146 -7.20 10.64 -17.39
C GLN A 146 -8.24 11.73 -17.15
N LEU A 147 -8.80 12.27 -18.24
CA LEU A 147 -9.88 13.28 -18.21
C LEU A 147 -11.23 12.58 -18.33
N LYS A 148 -11.68 11.97 -17.24
CA LYS A 148 -12.83 11.04 -17.24
C LYS A 148 -14.18 11.68 -17.54
N GLN A 149 -14.31 13.01 -17.42
CA GLN A 149 -15.54 13.75 -17.73
C GLN A 149 -15.51 14.44 -19.10
N LEU A 150 -14.37 14.42 -19.81
CA LEU A 150 -14.20 15.16 -21.05
C LEU A 150 -15.06 14.55 -22.16
N THR A 151 -16.01 15.33 -22.66
CA THR A 151 -16.95 14.92 -23.73
C THR A 151 -16.52 15.41 -25.10
N ASN A 152 -15.90 16.59 -25.17
CA ASN A 152 -15.38 17.22 -26.40
C ASN A 152 -14.05 17.94 -26.10
N ILE A 153 -13.05 17.81 -26.97
CA ILE A 153 -11.82 18.63 -26.86
C ILE A 153 -12.10 20.07 -27.35
N TRP A 154 -12.89 20.20 -28.43
CA TRP A 154 -13.11 21.47 -29.14
C TRP A 154 -14.60 21.77 -29.29
N ASN A 155 -14.95 23.05 -29.35
CA ASN A 155 -16.29 23.53 -29.69
C ASN A 155 -16.43 23.87 -31.20
N ASP A 156 -17.68 23.95 -31.68
CA ASP A 156 -18.06 24.11 -33.10
C ASP A 156 -17.87 25.55 -33.67
N GLU A 157 -17.19 26.47 -32.96
CA GLU A 157 -17.00 27.88 -33.37
C GLU A 157 -15.52 28.36 -33.48
N SER A 158 -15.33 29.44 -34.24
CA SER A 158 -14.12 29.78 -35.04
C SER A 158 -12.76 30.02 -34.36
N LEU A 159 -12.67 30.06 -33.03
CA LEU A 159 -11.37 30.24 -32.35
C LEU A 159 -10.57 28.92 -32.23
N SER A 160 -11.26 27.78 -32.13
CA SER A 160 -10.65 26.45 -31.99
C SER A 160 -9.84 26.02 -33.21
N ASP A 161 -10.27 26.41 -34.41
CA ASP A 161 -9.59 26.15 -35.69
C ASP A 161 -8.14 26.66 -35.69
N SER A 162 -7.86 27.79 -35.03
CA SER A 162 -6.54 28.42 -35.03
C SER A 162 -5.47 27.60 -34.31
N ILE A 163 -5.85 26.88 -33.24
CA ILE A 163 -4.96 26.00 -32.48
C ILE A 163 -4.84 24.64 -33.19
N ALA A 164 -5.95 24.12 -33.72
CA ALA A 164 -5.94 22.83 -34.43
C ALA A 164 -5.10 22.85 -35.72
N GLU A 165 -5.08 23.97 -36.45
CA GLU A 165 -4.28 24.09 -37.68
C GLU A 165 -2.76 24.12 -37.42
N ILE A 166 -2.31 24.61 -36.26
CA ILE A 166 -0.88 24.71 -35.89
C ILE A 166 -0.35 23.50 -35.12
N LEU A 167 -1.23 22.62 -34.63
CA LEU A 167 -0.87 21.49 -33.78
C LEU A 167 -0.02 20.46 -34.54
N GLU A 168 1.15 20.10 -33.99
CA GLU A 168 2.10 19.15 -34.58
C GLU A 168 1.99 17.75 -33.96
N TYR A 169 1.60 17.66 -32.69
CA TYR A 169 1.42 16.42 -31.92
C TYR A 169 0.17 16.47 -31.02
N LEU A 170 -0.70 15.46 -31.14
CA LEU A 170 -1.87 15.26 -30.28
C LEU A 170 -1.80 13.88 -29.62
N SER A 171 -1.88 13.84 -28.28
CA SER A 171 -2.03 12.60 -27.52
C SER A 171 -3.21 12.68 -26.56
N VAL A 172 -4.06 11.64 -26.59
CA VAL A 172 -5.25 11.51 -25.75
C VAL A 172 -5.25 10.11 -25.13
N TRP A 173 -5.23 10.01 -23.81
CA TRP A 173 -5.10 8.73 -23.11
C TRP A 173 -6.04 8.64 -21.89
N ASP A 174 -6.83 7.56 -21.81
CA ASP A 174 -7.81 7.28 -20.73
C ASP A 174 -8.83 8.42 -20.50
N CYS A 175 -9.32 8.99 -21.61
CA CYS A 175 -10.40 9.97 -21.61
C CYS A 175 -11.74 9.25 -21.88
N SER A 176 -12.27 8.57 -20.87
CA SER A 176 -13.30 7.53 -21.04
C SER A 176 -14.66 8.03 -21.55
N SER A 177 -14.98 9.32 -21.41
CA SER A 177 -16.25 9.93 -21.88
C SER A 177 -16.16 10.65 -23.23
N LEU A 178 -14.97 10.72 -23.85
CA LEU A 178 -14.74 11.46 -25.08
C LEU A 178 -15.34 10.71 -26.27
N MET A 179 -16.40 11.23 -26.90
CA MET A 179 -17.08 10.52 -28.00
C MET A 179 -16.45 10.72 -29.38
N ARG A 180 -15.77 11.86 -29.61
CA ARG A 180 -15.07 12.21 -30.85
C ARG A 180 -13.84 13.09 -30.57
N LEU A 181 -12.74 12.94 -31.33
CA LEU A 181 -11.57 13.83 -31.16
C LEU A 181 -11.83 15.25 -31.64
N ALA A 182 -12.59 15.40 -32.73
CA ALA A 182 -12.87 16.69 -33.34
C ALA A 182 -14.25 16.72 -34.05
N PRO A 183 -14.95 17.87 -34.01
CA PRO A 183 -16.13 18.13 -34.85
C PRO A 183 -15.81 18.26 -36.35
N PRO A 184 -16.84 18.30 -37.23
CA PRO A 184 -16.68 18.34 -38.68
C PRO A 184 -16.00 19.60 -39.24
N SER A 185 -16.00 20.71 -38.50
CA SER A 185 -15.43 22.00 -38.88
C SER A 185 -13.90 22.02 -38.86
N ILE A 186 -13.28 21.26 -37.96
CA ILE A 186 -11.87 21.41 -37.61
C ILE A 186 -10.91 20.79 -38.64
N SER A 187 -9.74 21.45 -38.79
CA SER A 187 -8.69 21.12 -39.76
C SER A 187 -7.31 20.99 -39.09
N PHE A 188 -6.67 19.83 -39.21
CA PHE A 188 -5.36 19.48 -38.62
C PHE A 188 -4.22 19.53 -39.66
N LYS A 189 -4.02 20.69 -40.30
CA LYS A 189 -3.08 20.85 -41.43
C LYS A 189 -1.63 20.47 -41.10
N ASN A 190 -1.17 20.77 -39.89
CA ASN A 190 0.23 20.57 -39.47
C ASN A 190 0.48 19.31 -38.62
N LEU A 191 -0.55 18.49 -38.35
CA LEU A 191 -0.43 17.39 -37.41
C LEU A 191 0.46 16.28 -37.98
N THR A 192 1.60 16.03 -37.33
CA THR A 192 2.58 15.02 -37.73
C THR A 192 2.43 13.70 -36.95
N ALA A 193 1.85 13.76 -35.76
CA ALA A 193 1.62 12.59 -34.92
C ALA A 193 0.30 12.68 -34.13
N LEU A 194 -0.45 11.58 -34.15
CA LEU A 194 -1.71 11.41 -33.40
C LEU A 194 -1.66 10.10 -32.61
N THR A 195 -1.81 10.19 -31.29
CA THR A 195 -1.85 9.04 -30.38
C THR A 195 -3.17 9.05 -29.60
N VAL A 196 -3.90 7.93 -29.61
CA VAL A 196 -5.12 7.72 -28.82
C VAL A 196 -5.01 6.38 -28.11
N LYS A 197 -5.14 6.36 -26.77
CA LYS A 197 -5.04 5.13 -25.98
C LYS A 197 -6.15 5.04 -24.93
N ASP A 198 -6.69 3.83 -24.71
CA ASP A 198 -7.65 3.50 -23.63
C ASP A 198 -8.90 4.42 -23.57
N CYS A 199 -9.24 5.11 -24.66
CA CYS A 199 -10.38 6.04 -24.72
C CYS A 199 -11.67 5.25 -25.00
N LYS A 200 -12.18 4.54 -23.99
CA LYS A 200 -13.26 3.56 -24.14
C LYS A 200 -14.56 4.09 -24.71
N GLY A 201 -14.92 5.36 -24.44
CA GLY A 201 -16.13 5.99 -24.98
C GLY A 201 -16.00 6.58 -26.39
N LEU A 202 -14.82 6.48 -27.03
CA LEU A 202 -14.56 7.07 -28.34
C LEU A 202 -15.26 6.26 -29.44
N VAL A 203 -16.32 6.84 -30.01
CA VAL A 203 -17.13 6.20 -31.07
C VAL A 203 -16.62 6.58 -32.46
N TYR A 204 -16.12 7.80 -32.63
CA TYR A 204 -15.63 8.30 -33.92
C TYR A 204 -14.27 8.95 -33.76
N LEU A 205 -13.28 8.57 -34.58
CA LEU A 205 -11.98 9.23 -34.53
C LEU A 205 -12.09 10.70 -34.97
N MET A 206 -12.58 10.93 -36.19
CA MET A 206 -12.87 12.26 -36.77
C MET A 206 -13.68 12.11 -38.06
N THR A 207 -14.14 13.22 -38.65
CA THR A 207 -14.95 13.19 -39.88
C THR A 207 -14.13 12.99 -41.16
N SER A 208 -14.80 12.65 -42.27
CA SER A 208 -14.17 12.55 -43.61
C SER A 208 -13.52 13.86 -44.08
N TYR A 209 -14.02 15.01 -43.63
CA TYR A 209 -13.45 16.33 -43.89
C TYR A 209 -12.19 16.57 -43.07
N THR A 210 -12.27 16.36 -41.75
CA THR A 210 -11.13 16.45 -40.83
C THR A 210 -10.00 15.49 -41.24
N ALA A 211 -10.32 14.25 -41.63
CA ALA A 211 -9.33 13.27 -42.07
C ALA A 211 -8.56 13.70 -43.34
N LYS A 212 -9.21 14.44 -44.26
CA LYS A 212 -8.55 15.01 -45.46
C LYS A 212 -7.58 16.15 -45.14
N SER A 213 -7.64 16.73 -43.94
CA SER A 213 -6.71 17.79 -43.52
C SER A 213 -5.35 17.28 -43.02
N LEU A 214 -5.25 15.98 -42.66
CA LEU A 214 -4.07 15.33 -42.08
C LEU A 214 -2.92 15.08 -43.07
N VAL A 215 -2.61 16.07 -43.92
CA VAL A 215 -1.66 15.94 -45.04
C VAL A 215 -0.20 15.79 -44.62
N LEU A 216 0.15 16.09 -43.36
CA LEU A 216 1.50 15.95 -42.81
C LEU A 216 1.65 14.80 -41.78
N LEU A 217 0.62 13.97 -41.59
CA LEU A 217 0.62 12.93 -40.56
C LEU A 217 1.59 11.78 -40.92
N LYS A 218 2.58 11.57 -40.04
CA LYS A 218 3.61 10.52 -40.14
C LYS A 218 3.34 9.34 -39.21
N TYR A 219 2.73 9.61 -38.06
CA TYR A 219 2.51 8.63 -37.01
C TYR A 219 1.05 8.66 -36.55
N LEU A 220 0.36 7.53 -36.65
CA LEU A 220 -0.96 7.31 -36.09
C LEU A 220 -0.88 6.10 -35.15
N THR A 221 -1.36 6.24 -33.93
CA THR A 221 -1.42 5.16 -32.94
C THR A 221 -2.78 5.21 -32.26
N ILE A 222 -3.53 4.10 -32.34
CA ILE A 222 -4.82 3.93 -31.68
C ILE A 222 -4.77 2.59 -30.95
N GLU A 223 -5.01 2.59 -29.65
CA GLU A 223 -4.87 1.42 -28.77
C GLU A 223 -6.02 1.36 -27.76
N ASN A 224 -6.58 0.17 -27.51
CA ASN A 224 -7.63 -0.07 -26.50
C ASN A 224 -8.86 0.88 -26.53
N CYS A 225 -9.25 1.37 -27.72
CA CYS A 225 -10.43 2.23 -27.90
C CYS A 225 -11.61 1.38 -28.38
N GLU A 226 -12.31 0.77 -27.42
CA GLU A 226 -13.26 -0.35 -27.64
C GLU A 226 -14.52 -0.02 -28.48
N MET A 227 -14.89 1.26 -28.63
CA MET A 227 -16.20 1.68 -29.18
C MET A 227 -16.16 2.29 -30.60
N ILE A 228 -15.00 2.32 -31.28
CA ILE A 228 -14.84 3.00 -32.57
C ILE A 228 -15.66 2.31 -33.68
N GLU A 229 -16.63 3.02 -34.28
CA GLU A 229 -17.42 2.59 -35.45
C GLU A 229 -16.84 3.18 -36.77
N ASP A 230 -17.08 2.51 -37.90
CA ASP A 230 -16.56 2.87 -39.24
C ASP A 230 -16.97 4.28 -39.72
N VAL A 231 -16.13 4.92 -40.54
CA VAL A 231 -16.23 6.36 -40.91
C VAL A 231 -17.57 6.75 -41.55
N GLN A 232 -18.23 7.75 -40.97
CA GLN A 232 -19.43 8.39 -41.52
C GLN A 232 -19.07 9.48 -42.56
N ASP A 233 -19.81 9.54 -43.67
CA ASP A 233 -19.80 10.68 -44.59
C ASP A 233 -21.12 11.47 -44.45
N MET A 234 -21.09 12.74 -44.85
CA MET A 234 -22.14 13.74 -44.54
C MET A 234 -23.53 13.40 -45.12
N ASP A 235 -24.57 14.03 -44.54
CA ASP A 235 -26.01 13.96 -44.91
C ASP A 235 -26.81 12.70 -44.51
N GLY A 236 -26.22 11.76 -43.76
CA GLY A 236 -27.00 10.75 -43.02
C GLY A 236 -27.76 9.73 -43.88
N GLN A 237 -27.30 9.47 -45.12
CA GLN A 237 -27.77 8.34 -45.93
C GLN A 237 -26.64 7.32 -46.20
N PRO A 238 -26.96 6.01 -46.30
CA PRO A 238 -25.95 4.98 -46.52
C PRO A 238 -25.38 5.03 -47.94
N TYR A 239 -24.05 5.12 -48.05
CA TYR A 239 -23.34 5.16 -49.32
C TYR A 239 -23.68 3.93 -50.20
N ARG A 240 -24.25 4.18 -51.37
CA ARG A 240 -24.22 3.25 -52.51
C ARG A 240 -23.28 3.82 -53.58
N ASN A 241 -22.37 2.98 -54.05
CA ASN A 241 -21.42 3.19 -55.16
C ASN A 241 -20.06 3.83 -54.78
N SER A 242 -19.20 2.99 -54.19
CA SER A 242 -17.79 2.81 -54.57
C SER A 242 -16.95 4.02 -55.02
N LEU A 243 -16.23 4.61 -54.06
CA LEU A 243 -14.87 5.14 -54.22
C LEU A 243 -14.21 5.07 -52.83
N GLY A 244 -13.37 4.06 -52.62
CA GLY A 244 -13.02 3.61 -51.28
C GLY A 244 -11.80 4.28 -50.65
N VAL A 245 -11.93 4.66 -49.38
CA VAL A 245 -10.83 4.74 -48.42
C VAL A 245 -11.18 3.76 -47.29
N HIS A 246 -10.70 2.52 -47.40
CA HIS A 246 -10.76 1.57 -46.28
C HIS A 246 -9.51 1.76 -45.43
N TYR A 247 -9.67 2.21 -44.19
CA TYR A 247 -8.66 1.96 -43.17
C TYR A 247 -8.70 0.46 -42.85
N ARG A 248 -7.58 -0.22 -43.06
CA ARG A 248 -7.46 -1.66 -42.87
C ARG A 248 -7.18 -1.91 -41.38
N ILE A 249 -8.24 -2.08 -40.59
CA ILE A 249 -8.10 -2.66 -39.24
C ILE A 249 -7.72 -4.14 -39.47
N LEU A 250 -6.43 -4.41 -39.39
CA LEU A 250 -5.89 -5.75 -39.25
C LEU A 250 -5.83 -6.05 -37.75
N ASP A 251 -6.36 -7.19 -37.36
CA ASP A 251 -5.96 -7.84 -36.11
C ASP A 251 -4.44 -8.03 -36.09
N GLN A 252 -3.87 -7.95 -34.88
CA GLN A 252 -2.47 -8.24 -34.52
C GLN A 252 -1.42 -7.13 -34.76
N HIS A 253 -0.43 -7.17 -33.86
CA HIS A 253 0.67 -6.22 -33.65
C HIS A 253 1.48 -5.82 -34.91
N LEU A 254 1.91 -4.55 -35.01
CA LEU A 254 3.33 -4.12 -34.95
C LEU A 254 3.58 -2.67 -35.46
N PHE A 255 4.52 -2.00 -34.78
CA PHE A 255 5.50 -0.97 -35.16
C PHE A 255 5.35 -0.05 -36.40
N PHE A 256 5.77 1.19 -36.17
CA PHE A 256 6.20 2.26 -37.08
C PHE A 256 6.60 1.90 -38.52
N ALA A 257 5.95 2.55 -39.50
CA ALA A 257 6.45 2.75 -40.86
C ALA A 257 5.93 4.09 -41.45
N PRO A 258 6.70 4.82 -42.27
CA PRO A 258 6.28 6.09 -42.86
C PRO A 258 5.36 5.88 -44.08
N ILE A 259 4.25 6.61 -44.16
CA ILE A 259 3.29 6.49 -45.26
C ILE A 259 3.69 7.40 -46.43
N SER A 260 4.37 6.81 -47.42
CA SER A 260 4.43 7.32 -48.79
C SER A 260 4.30 6.16 -49.77
N GLU A 261 3.57 6.36 -50.87
CA GLU A 261 3.32 5.38 -51.95
C GLU A 261 2.40 4.19 -51.61
N ALA A 262 1.09 4.44 -51.45
CA ALA A 262 0.06 3.39 -51.46
C ALA A 262 -1.26 3.82 -52.15
N LEU A 263 -1.17 4.52 -53.28
CA LEU A 263 -2.32 4.87 -54.13
C LEU A 263 -2.06 4.46 -55.60
N ASN A 264 -2.24 3.18 -55.93
CA ASN A 264 -2.53 2.73 -57.31
C ASN A 264 -3.04 1.28 -57.39
N ASN A 265 -4.10 1.09 -58.21
CA ASN A 265 -4.57 -0.16 -58.87
C ASN A 265 -5.30 -1.31 -58.10
N THR A 266 -6.64 -1.23 -58.17
CA THR A 266 -7.60 -2.24 -58.71
C THR A 266 -7.82 -3.66 -58.11
N ASN A 267 -9.12 -3.91 -57.82
CA ASN A 267 -9.95 -5.09 -58.21
C ASN A 267 -9.74 -6.50 -57.60
N HIS A 268 -10.64 -6.92 -56.68
CA HIS A 268 -11.85 -7.77 -56.95
C HIS A 268 -12.60 -8.15 -55.62
N ALA A 269 -13.72 -8.88 -55.69
CA ALA A 269 -14.89 -8.73 -54.79
C ALA A 269 -15.39 -10.01 -54.05
N ILE A 270 -16.54 -9.90 -53.34
CA ILE A 270 -17.46 -10.93 -52.75
C ILE A 270 -17.18 -11.25 -51.25
N LYS A 271 -18.11 -11.25 -50.24
CA LYS A 271 -19.58 -11.04 -50.12
C LYS A 271 -20.02 -10.64 -48.67
N CYS A 272 -20.94 -9.68 -48.52
CA CYS A 272 -22.14 -9.54 -47.61
C CYS A 272 -22.35 -10.48 -46.37
N ARG A 273 -23.04 -10.12 -45.25
CA ARG A 273 -24.14 -9.12 -45.03
C ARG A 273 -24.60 -8.92 -43.54
N HIS A 274 -25.37 -7.83 -43.28
CA HIS A 274 -26.42 -7.57 -42.22
C HIS A 274 -26.02 -7.09 -40.80
N ILE A 275 -26.81 -6.27 -40.04
CA ILE A 275 -27.76 -5.16 -40.34
C ILE A 275 -28.09 -4.30 -39.06
N MET A 276 -28.71 -3.12 -39.26
CA MET A 276 -28.96 -1.94 -38.38
C MET A 276 -29.63 -2.02 -36.96
N LYS A 277 -29.50 -0.87 -36.25
CA LYS A 277 -30.08 -0.45 -34.94
C LYS A 277 -31.59 -0.06 -34.97
N VAL A 278 -32.37 -0.61 -34.03
CA VAL A 278 -33.22 -0.02 -32.95
C VAL A 278 -33.96 1.36 -33.07
N MET A 279 -35.23 1.39 -32.58
CA MET A 279 -36.07 2.48 -32.00
C MET A 279 -36.88 3.52 -32.84
N ARG A 280 -37.74 4.28 -32.13
CA ARG A 280 -39.05 4.85 -32.55
C ARG A 280 -39.43 6.09 -31.70
N VAL A 281 -40.39 6.90 -32.18
CA VAL A 281 -41.22 7.93 -31.47
C VAL A 281 -40.81 9.41 -31.69
N SER A 282 -41.76 10.33 -31.48
CA SER A 282 -42.05 11.59 -32.21
C SER A 282 -42.52 12.74 -31.28
N VAL A 283 -42.83 13.95 -31.82
CA VAL A 283 -44.00 14.82 -31.47
C VAL A 283 -44.08 16.14 -32.31
N PHE A 284 -45.30 16.44 -32.85
CA PHE A 284 -46.00 17.69 -33.30
C PHE A 284 -45.26 19.00 -33.74
N ASN A 285 -45.79 19.92 -34.58
CA ASN A 285 -47.20 20.26 -34.92
C ASN A 285 -47.41 20.97 -36.30
N GLU A 286 -48.68 21.23 -36.65
CA GLU A 286 -49.27 22.19 -37.64
C GLU A 286 -49.25 21.95 -39.18
N GLY A 287 -50.38 21.39 -39.68
CA GLY A 287 -51.38 22.22 -40.40
C GLY A 287 -51.38 22.33 -41.95
N LYS A 288 -52.31 21.64 -42.63
CA LYS A 288 -53.47 22.26 -43.37
C LYS A 288 -54.35 21.29 -44.20
N LYS A 289 -55.67 21.47 -44.04
CA LYS A 289 -56.76 21.44 -45.06
C LYS A 289 -57.11 20.11 -45.79
N THR A 290 -58.20 19.43 -45.37
CA THR A 290 -59.59 19.45 -45.94
C THR A 290 -59.75 18.83 -47.34
N ARG A 291 -60.62 17.83 -47.58
CA ARG A 291 -62.12 17.87 -47.64
C ARG A 291 -62.64 16.40 -47.87
N ILE A 292 -63.91 15.98 -47.69
CA ILE A 292 -65.19 16.61 -47.26
C ILE A 292 -66.08 15.57 -46.50
N MET A 293 -67.42 15.72 -46.52
CA MET A 293 -68.50 14.92 -45.90
C MET A 293 -69.06 13.83 -46.87
N GLU A 294 -70.00 12.92 -46.55
CA GLU A 294 -71.24 13.05 -45.76
C GLU A 294 -71.94 11.68 -45.43
N PHE A 295 -72.97 11.70 -44.56
CA PHE A 295 -73.86 10.58 -44.13
C PHE A 295 -73.22 9.38 -43.38
N VAL A 296 -73.23 9.32 -42.04
CA VAL A 296 -74.39 9.02 -41.14
C VAL A 296 -74.96 7.62 -41.38
N GLY A 297 -74.97 6.66 -40.44
CA GLY A 297 -74.73 6.73 -39.00
C GLY A 297 -76.03 6.67 -38.18
N THR A 298 -76.75 5.53 -38.21
CA THR A 298 -77.95 5.35 -37.35
C THR A 298 -78.35 3.89 -37.05
N ILE A 299 -77.51 2.88 -37.33
CA ILE A 299 -77.88 1.45 -37.12
C ILE A 299 -76.82 0.62 -36.34
N TRP A 300 -75.52 0.98 -36.35
CA TRP A 300 -74.49 0.16 -35.68
C TRP A 300 -74.38 0.34 -34.15
N GLU A 301 -74.99 1.38 -33.58
CA GLU A 301 -74.88 1.66 -32.13
C GLU A 301 -75.77 0.77 -31.23
N ALA A 302 -76.66 -0.04 -31.83
CA ALA A 302 -77.48 -1.00 -31.07
C ALA A 302 -76.71 -2.27 -30.67
N THR A 303 -75.72 -2.70 -31.46
CA THR A 303 -74.97 -3.95 -31.21
C THR A 303 -73.76 -3.75 -30.28
N THR A 304 -73.18 -2.55 -30.25
CA THR A 304 -72.02 -2.25 -29.38
C THR A 304 -72.37 -2.07 -27.91
N CYS A 305 -73.61 -1.68 -27.57
CA CYS A 305 -74.04 -1.51 -26.17
C CYS A 305 -74.14 -2.85 -25.40
N ILE A 306 -74.54 -3.95 -26.05
CA ILE A 306 -74.63 -5.26 -25.40
C ILE A 306 -73.23 -5.84 -25.12
N TRP A 307 -72.27 -5.64 -26.05
CA TRP A 307 -70.89 -6.08 -25.86
C TRP A 307 -70.17 -5.29 -24.74
N ARG A 308 -70.46 -3.99 -24.59
CA ARG A 308 -69.78 -3.11 -23.61
C ARG A 308 -70.17 -3.37 -22.15
N CYS A 309 -71.28 -4.04 -21.88
CA CYS A 309 -71.67 -4.43 -20.52
C CYS A 309 -71.05 -5.78 -20.08
N ALA A 310 -70.77 -6.68 -21.01
CA ALA A 310 -70.04 -7.92 -20.72
C ALA A 310 -68.53 -7.69 -20.49
N SER A 311 -67.93 -6.70 -21.18
CA SER A 311 -66.47 -6.50 -21.16
C SER A 311 -65.87 -6.14 -19.80
N LYS A 312 -66.56 -5.37 -18.94
CA LYS A 312 -66.03 -4.94 -17.63
C LYS A 312 -65.85 -6.04 -16.58
N HIS A 313 -66.51 -7.19 -16.74
CA HIS A 313 -66.34 -8.35 -15.86
C HIS A 313 -65.71 -9.54 -16.61
N GLY A 314 -65.82 -9.57 -17.94
CA GLY A 314 -65.11 -10.53 -18.80
C GLY A 314 -63.60 -10.42 -18.71
N ALA A 315 -63.03 -9.21 -18.58
CA ALA A 315 -61.58 -8.99 -18.55
C ALA A 315 -60.82 -9.89 -17.55
N TYR A 316 -61.31 -10.02 -16.31
CA TYR A 316 -60.71 -10.90 -15.28
C TYR A 316 -60.70 -12.41 -15.62
N ILE A 317 -61.38 -12.83 -16.69
CA ILE A 317 -61.49 -14.23 -17.13
C ILE A 317 -60.93 -14.41 -18.54
N CYS A 318 -61.28 -13.52 -19.48
CA CYS A 318 -60.80 -13.52 -20.86
C CYS A 318 -59.31 -13.19 -20.93
N ASP A 319 -58.88 -12.20 -20.16
CA ASP A 319 -57.51 -11.69 -20.17
C ASP A 319 -56.70 -12.36 -19.05
N LEU A 320 -57.26 -13.37 -18.34
CA LEU A 320 -56.63 -14.02 -17.20
C LEU A 320 -55.25 -14.60 -17.54
N LYS A 321 -55.08 -15.13 -18.76
CA LYS A 321 -53.80 -15.64 -19.23
C LYS A 321 -52.78 -14.51 -19.41
N GLU A 322 -53.18 -13.42 -20.06
CA GLU A 322 -52.32 -12.25 -20.25
C GLU A 322 -51.95 -11.60 -18.91
N ASN A 323 -52.89 -11.53 -17.96
CA ASN A 323 -52.64 -11.08 -16.58
C ASN A 323 -51.69 -12.02 -15.81
N LEU A 324 -51.71 -13.33 -16.05
CA LEU A 324 -50.76 -14.28 -15.43
C LEU A 324 -49.35 -14.15 -16.04
N ASP A 325 -49.27 -14.00 -17.37
CA ASP A 325 -48.02 -13.75 -18.08
C ASP A 325 -47.42 -12.38 -17.66
N GLU A 326 -48.25 -11.36 -17.47
CA GLU A 326 -47.86 -10.06 -16.91
C GLU A 326 -47.43 -10.16 -15.45
N LEU A 327 -48.19 -10.87 -14.59
CA LEU A 327 -47.82 -11.11 -13.19
C LEU A 327 -46.43 -11.75 -13.09
N ALA A 328 -46.16 -12.78 -13.89
CA ALA A 328 -44.85 -13.44 -13.93
C ALA A 328 -43.75 -12.49 -14.43
N THR A 329 -44.04 -11.65 -15.42
CA THR A 329 -43.09 -10.67 -15.96
C THR A 329 -42.74 -9.58 -14.95
N GLN A 330 -43.75 -8.93 -14.35
CA GLN A 330 -43.55 -7.90 -13.33
C GLN A 330 -42.88 -8.47 -12.07
N TRP A 331 -43.24 -9.70 -11.67
CA TRP A 331 -42.61 -10.39 -10.54
C TRP A 331 -41.11 -10.65 -10.78
N ASN A 332 -40.74 -11.09 -11.98
CA ASN A 332 -39.32 -11.31 -12.33
C ASN A 332 -38.50 -10.01 -12.26
N GLU A 333 -39.08 -8.86 -12.57
CA GLU A 333 -38.40 -7.56 -12.42
C GLU A 333 -38.23 -7.16 -10.95
N VAL A 334 -39.27 -7.28 -10.12
CA VAL A 334 -39.17 -7.02 -8.68
C VAL A 334 -38.22 -8.00 -8.00
N GLY A 335 -38.20 -9.27 -8.41
CA GLY A 335 -37.25 -10.28 -7.93
C GLY A 335 -35.79 -9.92 -8.23
N ARG A 336 -35.49 -9.34 -9.41
CA ARG A 336 -34.15 -8.79 -9.72
C ARG A 336 -33.78 -7.64 -8.79
N THR A 337 -34.69 -6.68 -8.59
CA THR A 337 -34.47 -5.54 -7.68
C THR A 337 -34.31 -5.99 -6.22
N TYR A 338 -35.10 -6.96 -5.78
CA TYR A 338 -35.01 -7.56 -4.44
C TYR A 338 -33.66 -8.24 -4.24
N ASN A 339 -33.24 -9.08 -5.19
CA ASN A 339 -31.94 -9.74 -5.12
C ASN A 339 -30.78 -8.74 -5.14
N ASP A 340 -30.86 -7.63 -5.90
CA ASP A 340 -29.83 -6.60 -5.88
C ASP A 340 -29.77 -5.84 -4.54
N VAL A 341 -30.91 -5.34 -4.04
CA VAL A 341 -30.98 -4.61 -2.77
C VAL A 341 -30.56 -5.51 -1.60
N LYS A 342 -31.05 -6.76 -1.55
CA LYS A 342 -30.69 -7.75 -0.54
C LYS A 342 -29.19 -8.06 -0.58
N ARG A 343 -28.64 -8.34 -1.76
CA ARG A 343 -27.20 -8.56 -1.97
C ARG A 343 -26.38 -7.37 -1.51
N ARG A 344 -26.77 -6.13 -1.85
CA ARG A 344 -26.05 -4.91 -1.44
C ARG A 344 -26.15 -4.67 0.08
N VAL A 345 -27.28 -4.99 0.71
CA VAL A 345 -27.45 -4.97 2.17
C VAL A 345 -26.53 -5.98 2.85
N GLU A 346 -26.59 -7.26 2.44
CA GLU A 346 -25.76 -8.33 2.99
C GLU A 346 -24.26 -8.04 2.73
N GLN A 347 -23.92 -7.46 1.57
CA GLN A 347 -22.57 -6.98 1.26
C GLN A 347 -22.08 -5.87 2.21
N ALA A 348 -22.96 -5.04 2.75
CA ALA A 348 -22.58 -4.08 3.78
C ALA A 348 -22.41 -4.80 5.13
N GLU A 349 -23.44 -5.53 5.56
CA GLU A 349 -23.54 -6.13 6.89
C GLU A 349 -22.44 -7.16 7.19
N ILE A 350 -22.03 -7.96 6.21
CA ILE A 350 -20.94 -8.94 6.34
C ILE A 350 -19.58 -8.30 6.74
N THR A 351 -19.41 -6.97 6.61
CA THR A 351 -18.19 -6.31 7.14
C THR A 351 -18.16 -6.23 8.67
N GLY A 352 -19.27 -6.56 9.36
CA GLY A 352 -19.46 -6.35 10.80
C GLY A 352 -19.60 -4.87 11.20
N HIS A 353 -19.57 -3.95 10.22
CA HIS A 353 -19.49 -2.51 10.42
C HIS A 353 -20.60 -1.73 9.68
N MET A 354 -21.68 -2.38 9.24
CA MET A 354 -22.85 -1.75 8.62
C MET A 354 -24.14 -2.49 9.00
N GLU A 355 -25.27 -1.81 9.03
CA GLU A 355 -26.61 -2.40 9.27
C GLU A 355 -27.65 -1.80 8.28
N ARG A 356 -28.65 -2.60 7.88
CA ARG A 356 -29.75 -2.18 6.98
C ARG A 356 -30.68 -1.13 7.60
N THR A 357 -31.19 -0.22 6.79
CA THR A 357 -32.19 0.76 7.25
C THR A 357 -33.58 0.11 7.45
N GLU A 358 -34.38 0.65 8.37
CA GLU A 358 -35.75 0.15 8.63
C GLU A 358 -36.65 0.16 7.37
N GLN A 359 -36.44 1.12 6.46
CA GLN A 359 -37.18 1.20 5.20
C GLN A 359 -36.85 0.03 4.27
N VAL A 360 -35.57 -0.34 4.18
CA VAL A 360 -35.12 -1.47 3.34
C VAL A 360 -35.53 -2.79 3.97
N ASP A 361 -35.40 -2.95 5.28
CA ASP A 361 -35.88 -4.14 6.01
C ASP A 361 -37.41 -4.32 5.86
N GLY A 362 -38.19 -3.26 6.03
CA GLY A 362 -39.63 -3.27 5.83
C GLY A 362 -40.04 -3.59 4.39
N TRP A 363 -39.27 -3.14 3.40
CA TRP A 363 -39.50 -3.47 1.99
C TRP A 363 -39.14 -4.93 1.67
N LEU A 364 -37.98 -5.43 2.10
CA LEU A 364 -37.58 -6.84 1.92
C LEU A 364 -38.64 -7.79 2.49
N LYS A 365 -39.10 -7.54 3.73
CA LYS A 365 -40.18 -8.29 4.39
C LYS A 365 -41.53 -8.20 3.66
N SER A 366 -41.75 -7.14 2.87
CA SER A 366 -42.97 -6.97 2.07
C SER A 366 -42.89 -7.73 0.74
N VAL A 367 -41.69 -7.81 0.13
CA VAL A 367 -41.44 -8.67 -1.04
C VAL A 367 -41.57 -10.14 -0.66
N ASP A 368 -40.94 -10.59 0.45
CA ASP A 368 -41.02 -11.99 0.93
C ASP A 368 -42.49 -12.46 1.11
N ARG A 369 -43.36 -11.59 1.62
CA ARG A 369 -44.79 -11.88 1.80
C ARG A 369 -45.56 -11.98 0.49
N ILE A 370 -45.20 -11.18 -0.52
CA ILE A 370 -45.85 -11.19 -1.83
C ILE A 370 -45.30 -12.35 -2.69
N GLU A 371 -44.04 -12.75 -2.50
CA GLU A 371 -43.48 -13.95 -3.14
C GLU A 371 -44.34 -15.19 -2.85
N GLU A 372 -44.69 -15.44 -1.59
CA GLU A 372 -45.52 -16.59 -1.23
C GLU A 372 -46.90 -16.54 -1.89
N ILE A 373 -47.50 -15.35 -1.99
CA ILE A 373 -48.78 -15.14 -2.69
C ILE A 373 -48.65 -15.42 -4.19
N VAL A 374 -47.56 -14.98 -4.83
CA VAL A 374 -47.27 -15.20 -6.25
C VAL A 374 -46.98 -16.68 -6.52
N ARG A 375 -46.17 -17.35 -5.68
CA ARG A 375 -45.91 -18.79 -5.76
C ARG A 375 -47.21 -19.60 -5.72
N VAL A 376 -48.10 -19.29 -4.77
CA VAL A 376 -49.42 -19.95 -4.68
C VAL A 376 -50.27 -19.67 -5.93
N ILE A 377 -50.29 -18.44 -6.46
CA ILE A 377 -51.05 -18.11 -7.68
C ILE A 377 -50.50 -18.82 -8.93
N LEU A 378 -49.18 -19.00 -9.04
CA LEU A 378 -48.53 -19.67 -10.18
C LEU A 378 -48.53 -21.20 -10.06
N GLN A 379 -48.74 -21.75 -8.86
CA GLN A 379 -48.94 -23.19 -8.61
C GLN A 379 -50.41 -23.62 -8.62
N GLU A 380 -51.36 -22.70 -8.44
CA GLU A 380 -52.79 -22.94 -8.67
C GLU A 380 -53.02 -23.19 -10.18
N ASP A 381 -53.02 -24.46 -10.57
CA ASP A 381 -53.37 -24.94 -11.91
C ASP A 381 -54.80 -24.42 -12.24
N GLY A 382 -54.88 -23.39 -13.09
CA GLY A 382 -56.11 -22.67 -13.37
C GLY A 382 -57.21 -23.62 -13.87
N PRO A 383 -58.49 -23.38 -13.54
CA PRO A 383 -59.55 -24.38 -13.69
C PRO A 383 -59.62 -24.94 -15.12
N GLN A 384 -59.16 -26.19 -15.27
CA GLN A 384 -58.97 -26.78 -16.59
C GLN A 384 -60.32 -27.14 -17.26
N THR A 385 -60.35 -26.87 -18.56
CA THR A 385 -61.33 -27.26 -19.59
C THR A 385 -62.57 -26.37 -19.81
N PRO A 386 -62.92 -26.09 -21.08
CA PRO A 386 -64.00 -25.19 -21.45
C PRO A 386 -65.32 -25.95 -21.66
N ASN A 387 -66.11 -26.13 -20.60
CA ASN A 387 -67.56 -26.32 -20.79
C ASN A 387 -68.37 -25.96 -19.54
N ASN A 388 -69.24 -24.96 -19.71
CA ASN A 388 -70.41 -24.63 -18.90
C ASN A 388 -70.20 -24.24 -17.41
N CYS A 389 -70.24 -22.92 -17.17
CA CYS A 389 -70.71 -22.28 -15.94
C CYS A 389 -69.97 -22.55 -14.61
N CYS A 390 -68.76 -21.99 -14.47
CA CYS A 390 -68.21 -21.65 -13.15
C CYS A 390 -67.50 -20.27 -13.11
N CYS A 391 -68.10 -19.27 -13.74
CA CYS A 391 -67.52 -17.93 -13.92
C CYS A 391 -67.12 -17.22 -12.60
N VAL A 392 -67.72 -17.60 -11.47
CA VAL A 392 -67.45 -16.99 -10.15
C VAL A 392 -66.08 -17.38 -9.60
N ALA A 393 -65.60 -18.61 -9.85
CA ALA A 393 -64.29 -19.06 -9.38
C ALA A 393 -63.17 -18.34 -10.16
N SER A 394 -63.22 -18.39 -11.49
CA SER A 394 -62.28 -17.69 -12.38
C SER A 394 -62.30 -16.18 -12.16
N TYR A 395 -63.46 -15.56 -11.92
CA TYR A 395 -63.55 -14.14 -11.57
C TYR A 395 -62.87 -13.81 -10.23
N LYS A 396 -63.05 -14.64 -9.19
CA LYS A 396 -62.38 -14.45 -7.90
C LYS A 396 -60.87 -14.62 -8.02
N PHE A 397 -60.41 -15.61 -8.80
CA PHE A 397 -59.00 -15.85 -9.07
C PHE A 397 -58.37 -14.73 -9.90
N GLY A 398 -58.98 -14.31 -11.02
CA GLY A 398 -58.51 -13.17 -11.79
C GLY A 398 -58.47 -11.87 -11.00
N LYS A 399 -59.45 -11.62 -10.11
CA LYS A 399 -59.43 -10.49 -9.19
C LYS A 399 -58.30 -10.58 -8.15
N LYS A 400 -57.89 -11.80 -7.73
CA LYS A 400 -56.71 -12.05 -6.88
C LYS A 400 -55.44 -11.71 -7.65
N VAL A 401 -55.30 -12.20 -8.90
CA VAL A 401 -54.19 -11.88 -9.81
C VAL A 401 -54.04 -10.36 -10.02
N THR A 402 -55.08 -9.67 -10.47
CA THR A 402 -55.04 -8.21 -10.70
C THR A 402 -54.73 -7.43 -9.43
N LYS A 403 -55.20 -7.87 -8.25
CA LYS A 403 -54.82 -7.24 -6.99
C LYS A 403 -53.32 -7.41 -6.72
N THR A 404 -52.78 -8.61 -6.91
CA THR A 404 -51.36 -8.89 -6.70
C THR A 404 -50.47 -8.09 -7.65
N ILE A 405 -50.87 -7.88 -8.92
CA ILE A 405 -50.17 -6.96 -9.85
C ILE A 405 -50.08 -5.55 -9.26
N ASN A 406 -51.20 -4.96 -8.82
CA ASN A 406 -51.21 -3.61 -8.21
C ASN A 406 -50.35 -3.50 -6.93
N ASP A 407 -50.16 -4.60 -6.19
CA ASP A 407 -49.30 -4.61 -5.00
C ASP A 407 -47.81 -4.80 -5.38
N ILE A 408 -47.50 -5.50 -6.48
CA ILE A 408 -46.17 -5.58 -7.11
C ILE A 408 -45.73 -4.24 -7.70
N GLU A 409 -46.62 -3.49 -8.36
CA GLU A 409 -46.32 -2.15 -8.90
C GLU A 409 -45.84 -1.17 -7.80
N LYS A 410 -46.44 -1.24 -6.61
CA LYS A 410 -46.01 -0.44 -5.44
C LYS A 410 -44.63 -0.87 -4.96
N LEU A 411 -44.38 -2.18 -4.85
CA LEU A 411 -43.06 -2.70 -4.49
C LEU A 411 -41.99 -2.27 -5.50
N LYS A 412 -42.31 -2.30 -6.79
CA LYS A 412 -41.44 -1.86 -7.89
C LYS A 412 -41.09 -0.37 -7.77
N ALA A 413 -42.08 0.48 -7.55
CA ALA A 413 -41.87 1.92 -7.35
C ALA A 413 -41.01 2.22 -6.10
N THR A 414 -41.22 1.51 -4.99
CA THR A 414 -40.38 1.66 -3.78
C THR A 414 -38.96 1.14 -3.99
N GLY A 415 -38.82 -0.02 -4.64
CA GLY A 415 -37.52 -0.67 -4.88
C GLY A 415 -36.61 0.13 -5.81
N GLN A 416 -37.18 0.88 -6.77
CA GLN A 416 -36.42 1.74 -7.69
C GLN A 416 -35.66 2.87 -6.96
N ASN A 417 -36.21 3.42 -5.87
CA ASN A 417 -35.55 4.49 -5.11
C ASN A 417 -34.22 4.03 -4.47
N PHE A 418 -34.17 2.77 -4.01
CA PHE A 418 -32.96 2.17 -3.44
C PHE A 418 -31.79 1.98 -4.42
N SER A 419 -31.96 2.30 -5.70
CA SER A 419 -30.87 2.31 -6.68
C SER A 419 -29.80 3.35 -6.34
N ASN A 420 -30.22 4.54 -5.88
CA ASN A 420 -29.34 5.68 -5.59
C ASN A 420 -29.29 6.07 -4.10
N ASP A 421 -30.25 5.62 -3.29
CA ASP A 421 -30.31 5.95 -1.86
C ASP A 421 -29.37 5.11 -0.97
N VAL A 422 -29.05 5.66 0.21
CA VAL A 422 -28.27 4.99 1.26
C VAL A 422 -29.10 3.91 1.94
N ILE A 423 -28.93 2.66 1.49
CA ILE A 423 -29.66 1.47 1.96
C ILE A 423 -29.16 0.91 3.31
N VAL A 424 -27.98 1.33 3.76
CA VAL A 424 -27.22 0.78 4.90
C VAL A 424 -26.48 1.90 5.62
N TYR A 425 -26.31 1.80 6.93
CA TYR A 425 -25.58 2.78 7.73
C TYR A 425 -24.42 2.14 8.48
N GLN A 426 -23.36 2.90 8.76
CA GLN A 426 -22.15 2.39 9.37
C GLN A 426 -22.36 2.11 10.87
N ILE A 427 -22.21 0.85 11.28
CA ILE A 427 -22.02 0.49 12.68
C ILE A 427 -20.67 1.07 13.10
N PRO A 428 -20.60 1.88 14.18
CA PRO A 428 -19.33 2.37 14.70
C PRO A 428 -18.38 1.20 14.98
N ARG A 429 -17.08 1.35 14.68
CA ARG A 429 -16.06 0.40 15.12
C ARG A 429 -16.23 0.13 16.62
N GLY A 430 -15.94 -1.11 17.03
CA GLY A 430 -15.89 -1.48 18.44
C GLY A 430 -15.12 -0.44 19.25
N LYS A 431 -15.67 -0.04 20.39
CA LYS A 431 -15.16 1.10 21.20
C LYS A 431 -13.74 0.87 21.76
N VAL A 432 -13.19 -0.32 21.56
CA VAL A 432 -11.96 -0.87 22.13
C VAL A 432 -11.35 -1.82 21.09
N ASP A 433 -10.04 -1.73 20.87
CA ASP A 433 -9.30 -2.76 20.14
C ASP A 433 -8.68 -3.75 21.14
N GLU A 434 -8.87 -5.05 20.96
CA GLU A 434 -8.28 -6.05 21.87
C GLU A 434 -6.77 -6.21 21.63
N MET A 435 -5.98 -6.17 22.70
CA MET A 435 -4.53 -6.28 22.67
C MET A 435 -4.08 -7.75 22.85
N PRO A 436 -3.16 -8.29 22.03
CA PRO A 436 -2.62 -9.62 22.25
C PRO A 436 -1.83 -9.68 23.56
N ILE A 437 -2.20 -10.62 24.44
CA ILE A 437 -1.58 -10.79 25.76
C ILE A 437 -1.41 -12.28 26.09
N GLY A 438 -0.25 -12.63 26.65
CA GLY A 438 0.01 -13.99 27.16
C GLY A 438 -0.71 -14.27 28.49
N LYS A 439 -0.56 -15.50 29.00
CA LYS A 439 -1.06 -15.86 30.33
C LYS A 439 -0.40 -14.98 31.40
N THR A 440 -1.22 -14.23 32.15
CA THR A 440 -0.77 -13.35 33.24
C THR A 440 -1.07 -13.97 34.61
N VAL A 441 -0.35 -13.52 35.64
CA VAL A 441 -0.46 -14.00 37.02
C VAL A 441 -0.48 -12.78 37.96
N GLY A 442 -1.28 -12.81 39.01
CA GLY A 442 -1.28 -11.83 40.11
C GLY A 442 -1.79 -10.41 39.80
N MET A 443 -2.35 -10.17 38.61
CA MET A 443 -2.80 -8.83 38.19
C MET A 443 -4.28 -8.53 38.53
N ASP A 444 -5.08 -9.54 38.86
CA ASP A 444 -6.54 -9.46 39.00
C ASP A 444 -6.98 -8.43 40.06
N LEU A 445 -6.42 -8.50 41.26
CA LEU A 445 -6.69 -7.55 42.34
C LEU A 445 -6.30 -6.11 41.99
N MET A 446 -5.30 -5.93 41.13
CA MET A 446 -4.84 -4.61 40.71
C MET A 446 -5.74 -4.02 39.62
N ILE A 447 -6.19 -4.87 38.69
CA ILE A 447 -7.18 -4.52 37.67
C ILE A 447 -8.45 -4.01 38.34
N ASP A 448 -8.99 -4.72 39.33
CA ASP A 448 -10.23 -4.30 40.00
C ASP A 448 -10.06 -2.98 40.78
N LYS A 449 -8.94 -2.76 41.48
CA LYS A 449 -8.64 -1.46 42.14
C LYS A 449 -8.56 -0.28 41.15
N VAL A 450 -7.95 -0.50 39.98
CA VAL A 450 -7.88 0.52 38.94
C VAL A 450 -9.27 0.72 38.31
N TRP A 451 -10.02 -0.35 38.08
CA TRP A 451 -11.38 -0.33 37.54
C TRP A 451 -12.37 0.46 38.44
N ASP A 452 -12.30 0.25 39.75
CA ASP A 452 -13.03 1.03 40.77
C ASP A 452 -12.70 2.53 40.74
N SER A 453 -11.57 2.91 40.13
CA SER A 453 -11.17 4.31 39.96
C SER A 453 -11.59 4.86 38.60
N ILE A 454 -11.57 4.05 37.55
CA ILE A 454 -12.15 4.36 36.23
C ILE A 454 -13.66 4.66 36.37
N GLN A 455 -14.37 3.97 37.27
CA GLN A 455 -15.80 4.19 37.50
C GLN A 455 -16.14 5.48 38.27
N LYS A 456 -15.18 6.10 38.98
CA LYS A 456 -15.42 7.31 39.76
C LYS A 456 -15.45 8.54 38.85
N GLU A 457 -16.49 9.36 38.98
CA GLU A 457 -16.68 10.52 38.10
C GLU A 457 -15.56 11.55 38.28
N ASN A 458 -15.17 11.82 39.53
CA ASN A 458 -14.16 12.80 39.93
C ASN A 458 -12.69 12.37 39.77
N VAL A 459 -12.41 11.33 38.98
CA VAL A 459 -11.04 10.81 38.75
C VAL A 459 -10.74 10.82 37.26
N GLY A 460 -10.32 11.95 36.70
CA GLY A 460 -9.94 12.11 35.29
C GLY A 460 -8.62 11.43 34.95
N ILE A 461 -7.56 11.67 35.73
CA ILE A 461 -6.21 11.19 35.43
C ILE A 461 -5.77 10.10 36.43
N ILE A 462 -5.27 8.97 35.90
CA ILE A 462 -4.80 7.81 36.67
C ILE A 462 -3.37 7.44 36.22
N GLY A 463 -2.41 7.50 37.13
CA GLY A 463 -1.02 7.09 36.89
C GLY A 463 -0.70 5.70 37.46
N LEU A 464 -0.10 4.84 36.64
CA LEU A 464 0.40 3.51 37.01
C LEU A 464 1.94 3.54 37.02
N TYR A 465 2.57 3.64 38.19
CA TYR A 465 4.03 3.77 38.30
C TYR A 465 4.70 2.53 38.91
N GLY A 466 5.98 2.34 38.62
CA GLY A 466 6.76 1.21 39.15
C GLY A 466 8.02 0.95 38.33
N MET A 467 8.95 0.16 38.86
CA MET A 467 10.24 -0.09 38.22
C MET A 467 10.14 -0.75 36.84
N GLY A 468 11.23 -0.70 36.06
CA GLY A 468 11.33 -1.42 34.80
C GLY A 468 11.10 -2.92 34.98
N GLY A 469 10.42 -3.57 34.02
CA GLY A 469 10.17 -5.02 34.06
C GLY A 469 9.11 -5.50 35.08
N VAL A 470 8.46 -4.59 35.83
CA VAL A 470 7.40 -4.96 36.80
C VAL A 470 6.05 -5.33 36.16
N GLY A 471 5.90 -5.16 34.84
CA GLY A 471 4.70 -5.54 34.09
C GLY A 471 3.65 -4.43 33.93
N LYS A 472 4.02 -3.14 34.01
CA LYS A 472 3.12 -1.99 33.82
C LYS A 472 2.35 -2.03 32.49
N THR A 473 3.07 -2.16 31.37
CA THR A 473 2.49 -2.33 30.03
C THR A 473 1.55 -3.52 29.95
N THR A 474 1.91 -4.65 30.59
CA THR A 474 1.09 -5.86 30.64
C THR A 474 -0.21 -5.62 31.40
N LEU A 475 -0.16 -4.89 32.52
CA LEU A 475 -1.33 -4.47 33.29
C LEU A 475 -2.22 -3.51 32.48
N LEU A 476 -1.63 -2.49 31.83
CA LEU A 476 -2.38 -1.53 31.01
C LEU A 476 -3.05 -2.24 29.81
N LYS A 477 -2.36 -3.14 29.10
CA LYS A 477 -2.95 -3.99 28.04
C LYS A 477 -4.10 -4.85 28.56
N ARG A 478 -3.96 -5.40 29.77
CA ARG A 478 -5.02 -6.21 30.38
C ARG A 478 -6.23 -5.34 30.77
N ILE A 479 -6.02 -4.13 31.28
CA ILE A 479 -7.09 -3.14 31.55
C ILE A 479 -7.80 -2.74 30.26
N ASN A 480 -7.07 -2.48 29.17
CA ASN A 480 -7.66 -2.21 27.85
C ASN A 480 -8.64 -3.33 27.44
N ASN A 481 -8.23 -4.59 27.53
CA ASN A 481 -9.08 -5.73 27.14
C ASN A 481 -10.27 -5.94 28.09
N GLU A 482 -10.24 -5.43 29.33
CA GLU A 482 -11.42 -5.47 30.20
C GLU A 482 -12.52 -4.51 29.72
N PHE A 483 -12.21 -3.44 28.99
CA PHE A 483 -13.25 -2.61 28.34
C PHE A 483 -14.02 -3.38 27.26
N ALA A 484 -13.42 -4.37 26.60
CA ALA A 484 -14.15 -5.24 25.66
C ALA A 484 -15.15 -6.19 26.35
N LYS A 485 -15.01 -6.42 27.67
CA LYS A 485 -15.80 -7.41 28.45
C LYS A 485 -16.80 -6.77 29.41
N ARG A 486 -16.40 -5.68 30.07
CA ARG A 486 -17.16 -5.01 31.12
C ARG A 486 -17.96 -3.86 30.51
N PHE A 487 -19.26 -3.78 30.79
CA PHE A 487 -20.09 -2.68 30.30
C PHE A 487 -19.53 -1.33 30.75
N HIS A 488 -19.29 -0.43 29.79
CA HIS A 488 -18.69 0.87 30.04
C HIS A 488 -19.39 1.97 29.23
N GLY A 489 -19.64 3.11 29.88
CA GLY A 489 -20.29 4.26 29.25
C GLY A 489 -19.31 5.21 28.57
N PHE A 490 -18.23 4.73 27.94
CA PHE A 490 -17.30 5.55 27.12
C PHE A 490 -17.61 5.35 25.64
N ASP A 491 -17.24 6.30 24.80
CA ASP A 491 -17.49 6.30 23.35
C ASP A 491 -16.29 5.77 22.55
N VAL A 492 -15.06 5.93 23.09
CA VAL A 492 -13.82 5.46 22.47
C VAL A 492 -12.75 5.19 23.52
N VAL A 493 -11.97 4.12 23.32
CA VAL A 493 -10.74 3.80 24.06
C VAL A 493 -9.58 3.89 23.07
N ILE A 494 -8.55 4.67 23.40
CA ILE A 494 -7.41 5.00 22.54
C ILE A 494 -6.14 4.52 23.23
N TRP A 495 -5.37 3.66 22.59
CA TRP A 495 -4.04 3.25 23.04
C TRP A 495 -2.95 3.99 22.26
N VAL A 496 -1.97 4.54 22.98
CA VAL A 496 -0.74 5.12 22.41
C VAL A 496 0.47 4.57 23.17
N VAL A 497 1.52 4.18 22.45
CA VAL A 497 2.85 3.92 23.03
C VAL A 497 3.65 5.21 22.92
N VAL A 498 4.24 5.64 24.03
CA VAL A 498 5.07 6.83 24.13
C VAL A 498 6.54 6.40 24.12
N SER A 499 7.31 6.89 23.17
CA SER A 499 8.77 6.72 23.17
C SER A 499 9.44 7.84 23.97
N LYS A 500 10.59 7.52 24.56
CA LYS A 500 11.46 8.45 25.30
C LYS A 500 11.80 9.75 24.53
N ASP A 501 11.97 9.65 23.21
CA ASP A 501 12.09 10.80 22.30
C ASP A 501 10.69 11.28 21.88
N HIS A 502 9.93 11.91 22.79
CA HIS A 502 8.49 12.19 22.69
C HIS A 502 8.09 13.07 21.48
N SER A 503 7.95 12.48 20.29
CA SER A 503 7.43 13.16 19.11
C SER A 503 5.92 13.35 19.24
N THR A 504 5.48 14.55 19.64
CA THR A 504 4.08 14.98 19.77
C THR A 504 3.26 14.60 18.53
N GLY A 505 3.85 14.80 17.35
CA GLY A 505 3.28 14.41 16.06
C GLY A 505 2.91 12.93 15.98
N LYS A 506 3.80 12.01 16.40
CA LYS A 506 3.51 10.55 16.39
C LYS A 506 2.35 10.18 17.32
N ILE A 507 2.26 10.81 18.50
CA ILE A 507 1.16 10.59 19.46
C ILE A 507 -0.16 11.06 18.86
N MET A 508 -0.20 12.30 18.35
CA MET A 508 -1.39 12.87 17.70
C MET A 508 -1.84 12.04 16.48
N ASP A 509 -0.90 11.49 15.71
CA ASP A 509 -1.19 10.66 14.54
C ASP A 509 -1.95 9.35 14.90
N VAL A 510 -1.67 8.77 16.06
CA VAL A 510 -2.39 7.59 16.59
C VAL A 510 -3.77 7.99 17.10
N ILE A 511 -3.87 9.11 17.84
CA ILE A 511 -5.15 9.66 18.32
C ILE A 511 -6.07 9.96 17.12
N ARG A 512 -5.58 10.66 16.09
CA ARG A 512 -6.29 10.94 14.83
C ARG A 512 -6.90 9.69 14.21
N LYS A 513 -6.10 8.63 14.05
CA LYS A 513 -6.51 7.36 13.43
C LYS A 513 -7.61 6.65 14.23
N LYS A 514 -7.64 6.79 15.56
CA LYS A 514 -8.71 6.26 16.43
C LYS A 514 -9.94 7.15 16.52
N LEU A 515 -9.79 8.47 16.33
CA LEU A 515 -10.92 9.41 16.27
C LEU A 515 -11.62 9.46 14.91
N HIS A 516 -11.05 8.82 13.89
CA HIS A 516 -11.49 8.86 12.49
C HIS A 516 -11.43 10.27 11.86
N ILE A 517 -10.45 11.09 12.29
CA ILE A 517 -10.19 12.38 11.67
C ILE A 517 -9.54 12.15 10.29
N ALA A 518 -10.19 12.68 9.26
CA ALA A 518 -9.83 12.48 7.86
C ALA A 518 -8.42 13.03 7.55
N GLU A 519 -7.70 12.36 6.66
CA GLU A 519 -6.28 12.60 6.41
C GLU A 519 -6.00 13.94 5.69
N ASN A 520 -6.98 14.43 4.91
CA ASN A 520 -6.98 15.76 4.31
C ASN A 520 -7.09 16.90 5.36
N LEU A 521 -7.60 16.63 6.56
CA LEU A 521 -7.60 17.56 7.69
C LEU A 521 -6.27 17.52 8.47
N TRP A 522 -5.24 16.83 7.97
CA TRP A 522 -4.05 16.52 8.74
C TRP A 522 -2.73 16.82 8.03
N ILE A 523 -2.52 16.33 6.81
CA ILE A 523 -1.18 16.31 6.17
C ILE A 523 -0.60 17.73 6.02
N ASN A 524 -1.40 18.70 5.56
CA ASN A 524 -0.96 20.08 5.27
C ASN A 524 -1.38 21.11 6.34
N ARG A 525 -1.62 20.66 7.58
CA ARG A 525 -2.01 21.52 8.72
C ARG A 525 -0.84 21.77 9.68
N SER A 526 -0.82 22.94 10.31
CA SER A 526 0.10 23.26 11.40
C SER A 526 -0.15 22.37 12.62
N GLU A 527 0.80 22.34 13.57
CA GLU A 527 0.62 21.60 14.82
C GLU A 527 -0.58 22.13 15.61
N ASP A 528 -0.73 23.45 15.73
CA ASP A 528 -1.87 24.10 16.39
C ASP A 528 -3.23 23.74 15.74
N GLU A 529 -3.28 23.65 14.40
CA GLU A 529 -4.50 23.25 13.68
C GLU A 529 -4.86 21.78 13.92
N ARG A 530 -3.85 20.89 13.97
CA ARG A 530 -4.02 19.46 14.30
C ARG A 530 -4.51 19.27 15.74
N VAL A 531 -3.94 20.03 16.68
CA VAL A 531 -4.35 20.10 18.09
C VAL A 531 -5.80 20.58 18.20
N ALA A 532 -6.16 21.65 17.50
CA ALA A 532 -7.52 22.18 17.49
C ALA A 532 -8.54 21.17 16.94
N GLU A 533 -8.18 20.39 15.91
CA GLU A 533 -9.06 19.37 15.33
C GLU A 533 -9.26 18.16 16.25
N ILE A 534 -8.20 17.66 16.91
CA ILE A 534 -8.35 16.64 17.96
C ILE A 534 -9.26 17.18 19.08
N TYR A 535 -9.01 18.40 19.57
CA TYR A 535 -9.81 19.02 20.63
C TYR A 535 -11.28 19.15 20.24
N ARG A 536 -11.57 19.58 19.01
CA ARG A 536 -12.93 19.69 18.47
C ARG A 536 -13.69 18.37 18.55
N VAL A 537 -13.05 17.25 18.22
CA VAL A 537 -13.67 15.91 18.27
C VAL A 537 -13.74 15.36 19.69
N MET A 538 -12.66 15.46 20.47
CA MET A 538 -12.59 14.89 21.83
C MET A 538 -13.49 15.63 22.83
N LYS A 539 -13.73 16.93 22.65
CA LYS A 539 -14.64 17.72 23.49
C LYS A 539 -16.09 17.19 23.49
N HIS A 540 -16.50 16.51 22.42
CA HIS A 540 -17.86 15.97 22.27
C HIS A 540 -17.95 14.45 22.47
N LYS A 541 -16.88 13.80 22.96
CA LYS A 541 -16.84 12.36 23.24
C LYS A 541 -16.37 12.09 24.67
N LYS A 542 -16.95 11.07 25.31
CA LYS A 542 -16.44 10.53 26.56
C LYS A 542 -15.41 9.45 26.27
N PHE A 543 -14.13 9.77 26.37
CA PHE A 543 -13.02 8.90 25.94
C PHE A 543 -12.25 8.27 27.11
N VAL A 544 -11.49 7.21 26.81
CA VAL A 544 -10.36 6.74 27.61
C VAL A 544 -9.11 6.84 26.75
N LEU A 545 -8.11 7.59 27.18
CA LEU A 545 -6.79 7.67 26.54
C LEU A 545 -5.77 6.92 27.40
N MET A 546 -5.11 5.92 26.83
CA MET A 546 -4.08 5.11 27.47
C MET A 546 -2.71 5.47 26.85
N LEU A 547 -1.81 6.02 27.66
CA LEU A 547 -0.46 6.42 27.27
C LEU A 547 0.56 5.48 27.94
N ASP A 548 1.14 4.54 27.20
CA ASP A 548 2.09 3.57 27.73
C ASP A 548 3.54 4.11 27.67
N ASP A 549 4.26 3.97 28.78
CA ASP A 549 5.66 4.34 29.03
C ASP A 549 6.00 5.85 28.89
N ILE A 550 5.31 6.69 29.67
CA ILE A 550 5.67 8.10 29.83
C ILE A 550 6.95 8.26 30.67
N TRP A 551 7.94 8.97 30.13
CA TRP A 551 9.20 9.30 30.82
C TRP A 551 9.22 10.70 31.41
N GLU A 552 8.53 11.67 30.80
CA GLU A 552 8.55 13.09 31.14
C GLU A 552 7.13 13.68 31.11
N GLN A 553 6.94 14.92 31.60
CA GLN A 553 5.63 15.57 31.56
C GLN A 553 5.14 15.79 30.12
N ILE A 554 3.97 15.27 29.78
CA ILE A 554 3.29 15.51 28.50
C ILE A 554 2.16 16.51 28.73
N ASP A 555 2.19 17.64 28.02
CA ASP A 555 1.06 18.56 28.00
C ASP A 555 -0.07 17.99 27.13
N LEU A 556 -1.12 17.53 27.80
CA LEU A 556 -2.32 16.97 27.18
C LEU A 556 -3.05 18.00 26.29
N GLN A 557 -2.96 19.30 26.58
CA GLN A 557 -3.59 20.34 25.75
C GLN A 557 -2.87 20.46 24.40
N ASN A 558 -1.55 20.31 24.38
CA ASN A 558 -0.72 20.28 23.16
C ASN A 558 -0.90 18.97 22.35
N LEU A 559 -1.71 18.03 22.83
CA LEU A 559 -2.21 16.88 22.07
C LEU A 559 -3.66 17.06 21.59
N GLY A 560 -4.30 18.19 21.90
CA GLY A 560 -5.72 18.42 21.69
C GLY A 560 -6.64 17.70 22.68
N VAL A 561 -6.11 17.13 23.77
CA VAL A 561 -6.95 16.46 24.78
C VAL A 561 -7.61 17.53 25.66
N PRO A 562 -8.95 17.55 25.78
CA PRO A 562 -9.64 18.57 26.57
C PRO A 562 -9.39 18.40 28.08
N LEU A 563 -9.45 19.52 28.80
CA LEU A 563 -9.40 19.53 30.26
C LEU A 563 -10.45 18.62 30.88
N LEU A 564 -10.03 17.76 31.80
CA LEU A 564 -10.87 16.74 32.45
C LEU A 564 -11.66 17.30 33.65
N GLU A 565 -11.79 18.62 33.72
CA GLU A 565 -12.60 19.36 34.72
C GLU A 565 -13.98 19.75 34.16
N ASP A 566 -14.14 19.78 32.84
CA ASP A 566 -15.45 19.89 32.18
C ASP A 566 -16.27 18.61 32.44
N ASN A 567 -17.62 18.70 32.38
CA ASN A 567 -18.58 17.62 32.70
C ASN A 567 -18.43 16.29 31.89
N ASN A 568 -17.45 16.18 30.99
CA ASN A 568 -17.09 14.92 30.33
C ASN A 568 -16.37 14.00 31.31
N ARG A 569 -17.03 12.90 31.70
CA ARG A 569 -16.50 11.82 32.56
C ARG A 569 -15.40 10.98 31.89
N SER A 570 -14.58 11.56 31.02
CA SER A 570 -13.46 10.96 30.30
C SER A 570 -12.32 10.56 31.25
N LYS A 571 -11.39 9.72 30.77
CA LYS A 571 -10.22 9.25 31.54
C LYS A 571 -8.93 9.33 30.74
N VAL A 572 -7.84 9.63 31.43
CA VAL A 572 -6.46 9.40 30.96
C VAL A 572 -5.81 8.42 31.91
N LEU A 573 -5.36 7.28 31.39
CA LEU A 573 -4.52 6.31 32.09
C LEU A 573 -3.13 6.38 31.48
N PHE A 574 -2.09 6.30 32.30
CA PHE A 574 -0.74 6.17 31.78
C PHE A 574 0.14 5.28 32.65
N THR A 575 1.19 4.72 32.05
CA THR A 575 2.25 4.03 32.79
C THR A 575 3.52 4.86 32.79
N THR A 576 4.32 4.78 33.86
CA THR A 576 5.61 5.46 33.96
C THR A 576 6.59 4.70 34.86
N ARG A 577 7.89 4.91 34.67
CA ARG A 577 8.93 4.40 35.57
C ARG A 577 9.02 5.19 36.89
N PHE A 578 8.57 6.46 36.92
CA PHE A 578 8.87 7.40 38.01
C PHE A 578 7.62 8.00 38.67
N GLU A 579 7.62 8.08 40.00
CA GLU A 579 6.48 8.59 40.79
C GLU A 579 6.25 10.10 40.59
N ASN A 580 7.32 10.90 40.48
CA ASN A 580 7.24 12.35 40.25
C ASN A 580 6.62 12.72 38.90
N VAL A 581 6.70 11.84 37.89
CA VAL A 581 6.00 12.03 36.62
C VAL A 581 4.48 11.94 36.82
N CYS A 582 4.00 11.16 37.79
CA CYS A 582 2.58 11.15 38.14
C CYS A 582 2.12 12.48 38.75
N ASP A 583 2.94 13.11 39.59
CA ASP A 583 2.65 14.44 40.13
C ASP A 583 2.67 15.52 39.04
N GLN A 584 3.67 15.48 38.14
CA GLN A 584 3.78 16.39 36.99
C GLN A 584 2.59 16.27 36.02
N MET A 585 2.12 15.04 35.77
CA MET A 585 0.91 14.75 35.00
C MET A 585 -0.40 15.02 35.78
N GLN A 586 -0.31 15.55 37.01
CA GLN A 586 -1.45 15.88 37.88
C GLN A 586 -2.41 14.70 38.11
N ALA A 587 -1.86 13.50 38.28
CA ALA A 587 -2.64 12.27 38.45
C ALA A 587 -3.44 12.27 39.76
N GLN A 588 -4.77 12.23 39.63
CA GLN A 588 -5.70 12.27 40.77
C GLN A 588 -5.80 10.91 41.49
N LYS A 589 -5.46 9.82 40.80
CA LYS A 589 -5.16 8.52 41.42
C LYS A 589 -3.84 7.98 40.92
N ILE A 590 -2.98 7.63 41.86
CA ILE A 590 -1.65 7.06 41.61
C ILE A 590 -1.64 5.65 42.18
N PHE A 591 -1.15 4.73 41.38
CA PHE A 591 -1.14 3.29 41.65
C PHE A 591 0.27 2.75 41.44
N LYS A 592 0.88 2.28 42.53
CA LYS A 592 2.13 1.55 42.46
C LYS A 592 1.89 0.14 41.95
N VAL A 593 2.53 -0.23 40.84
CA VAL A 593 2.60 -1.61 40.37
C VAL A 593 3.72 -2.30 41.13
N GLU A 594 3.33 -3.13 42.09
CA GLU A 594 4.26 -3.85 42.96
C GLU A 594 4.80 -5.14 42.30
N CYS A 595 5.86 -5.70 42.88
CA CYS A 595 6.31 -7.04 42.54
C CYS A 595 5.23 -8.09 42.84
N LEU A 596 5.33 -9.23 42.16
CA LEU A 596 4.52 -10.40 42.46
C LEU A 596 4.78 -10.92 43.88
N THR A 597 3.75 -11.43 44.54
CA THR A 597 3.92 -12.15 45.81
C THR A 597 4.76 -13.42 45.59
N GLU A 598 5.39 -13.96 46.65
CA GLU A 598 6.24 -15.16 46.54
C GLU A 598 5.56 -16.33 45.82
N LYS A 599 4.25 -16.51 46.03
CA LYS A 599 3.44 -17.55 45.38
C LYS A 599 3.31 -17.28 43.88
N GLU A 600 2.85 -16.09 43.50
CA GLU A 600 2.66 -15.71 42.10
C GLU A 600 3.98 -15.68 41.32
N ALA A 601 5.06 -15.26 42.00
CA ALA A 601 6.41 -15.28 41.49
C ALA A 601 6.91 -16.71 41.23
N LEU A 602 6.66 -17.63 42.16
CA LEU A 602 6.96 -19.05 42.01
C LEU A 602 6.17 -19.69 40.87
N ASP A 603 4.86 -19.39 40.77
CA ASP A 603 4.00 -19.90 39.70
C ASP A 603 4.51 -19.41 38.32
N LEU A 604 4.86 -18.13 38.19
CA LEU A 604 5.42 -17.56 36.96
C LEU A 604 6.79 -18.17 36.58
N PHE A 605 7.69 -18.32 37.56
CA PHE A 605 9.01 -18.92 37.35
C PHE A 605 8.90 -20.39 36.94
N CYS A 606 8.11 -21.19 37.66
CA CYS A 606 7.89 -22.60 37.36
C CYS A 606 7.29 -22.82 35.97
N MET A 607 6.34 -21.97 35.56
CA MET A 607 5.77 -21.99 34.20
C MET A 607 6.84 -21.77 33.11
N LYS A 608 7.90 -21.01 33.40
CA LYS A 608 8.99 -20.71 32.46
C LYS A 608 10.12 -21.74 32.48
N VAL A 609 10.38 -22.40 33.61
CA VAL A 609 11.34 -23.52 33.73
C VAL A 609 10.81 -24.80 33.06
N GLY A 610 9.50 -25.05 33.16
CA GLY A 610 8.85 -26.24 32.61
C GLY A 610 8.94 -27.47 33.53
N GLU A 611 7.88 -28.29 33.52
CA GLU A 611 7.70 -29.41 34.44
C GLU A 611 8.82 -30.47 34.37
N GLU A 612 9.34 -30.74 33.18
CA GLU A 612 10.40 -31.75 32.98
C GLU A 612 11.68 -31.42 33.78
N SER A 613 12.03 -30.13 33.88
CA SER A 613 13.21 -29.69 34.63
C SER A 613 12.91 -29.61 36.13
N LEU A 614 11.72 -29.15 36.52
CA LEU A 614 11.29 -29.10 37.93
C LEU A 614 11.20 -30.50 38.57
N ASN A 615 10.68 -31.48 37.84
CA ASN A 615 10.46 -32.85 38.32
C ASN A 615 11.71 -33.74 38.21
N SER A 616 12.80 -33.26 37.62
CA SER A 616 14.02 -34.04 37.40
C SER A 616 14.77 -34.46 38.68
N HIS A 617 14.60 -33.74 39.80
CA HIS A 617 15.11 -34.14 41.11
C HIS A 617 14.23 -33.59 42.25
N PRO A 618 13.86 -34.37 43.30
CA PRO A 618 13.01 -33.95 44.44
C PRO A 618 13.47 -32.74 45.29
N LYS A 619 14.62 -32.13 44.96
CA LYS A 619 15.18 -30.95 45.64
C LYS A 619 15.09 -29.69 44.78
N ILE A 620 14.98 -29.83 43.45
CA ILE A 620 14.91 -28.71 42.50
C ILE A 620 13.72 -27.77 42.82
N PRO A 621 12.51 -28.24 43.19
CA PRO A 621 11.43 -27.32 43.59
C PRO A 621 11.77 -26.42 44.78
N LYS A 622 12.64 -26.87 45.71
CA LYS A 622 13.14 -26.02 46.81
C LYS A 622 14.23 -25.05 46.35
N LEU A 623 15.08 -25.45 45.41
CA LEU A 623 16.07 -24.56 44.79
C LEU A 623 15.39 -23.50 43.90
N ALA A 624 14.27 -23.83 43.24
CA ALA A 624 13.43 -22.87 42.53
C ALA A 624 12.87 -21.79 43.45
N GLN A 625 12.38 -22.17 44.65
CA GLN A 625 11.95 -21.21 45.67
C GLN A 625 13.10 -20.26 46.08
N GLN A 626 14.33 -20.78 46.26
CA GLN A 626 15.49 -19.94 46.57
C GLN A 626 15.82 -18.94 45.45
N ILE A 627 15.80 -19.35 44.17
CA ILE A 627 16.01 -18.44 43.03
C ILE A 627 14.90 -17.37 43.00
N VAL A 628 13.64 -17.75 43.21
CA VAL A 628 12.50 -16.82 43.25
C VAL A 628 12.63 -15.77 44.36
N THR A 629 13.20 -16.13 45.51
CA THR A 629 13.52 -15.18 46.60
C THR A 629 14.52 -14.11 46.15
N GLU A 630 15.58 -14.50 45.43
CA GLU A 630 16.58 -13.56 44.89
C GLU A 630 16.01 -12.64 43.79
N CYS A 631 15.02 -13.11 43.02
CA CYS A 631 14.30 -12.29 42.04
C CYS A 631 13.42 -11.19 42.67
N GLN A 632 13.16 -11.25 43.99
CA GLN A 632 12.31 -10.30 44.74
C GLN A 632 10.95 -10.01 44.07
N GLY A 633 10.36 -11.03 43.44
CA GLY A 633 9.05 -10.96 42.77
C GLY A 633 9.00 -10.19 41.44
N LEU A 634 10.13 -9.76 40.86
CA LEU A 634 10.16 -9.01 39.61
C LEU A 634 9.83 -9.90 38.38
N PRO A 635 8.70 -9.70 37.67
CA PRO A 635 8.27 -10.56 36.56
C PRO A 635 9.32 -10.76 35.46
N LEU A 636 9.99 -9.70 34.99
CA LEU A 636 11.02 -9.82 33.93
C LEU A 636 12.18 -10.73 34.38
N ALA A 637 12.70 -10.53 35.59
CA ALA A 637 13.77 -11.38 36.14
C ALA A 637 13.32 -12.84 36.29
N LEU A 638 12.11 -13.08 36.79
CA LEU A 638 11.53 -14.43 36.91
C LEU A 638 11.39 -15.13 35.54
N ILE A 639 11.00 -14.40 34.50
CA ILE A 639 10.86 -14.93 33.14
C ILE A 639 12.23 -15.25 32.54
N THR A 640 13.18 -14.31 32.58
CA THR A 640 14.51 -14.46 31.97
C THR A 640 15.40 -15.47 32.72
N LEU A 641 15.26 -15.59 34.05
CA LEU A 641 15.92 -16.65 34.83
C LEU A 641 15.22 -17.99 34.67
N GLY A 642 13.88 -18.03 34.65
CA GLY A 642 13.13 -19.26 34.40
C GLY A 642 13.52 -19.89 33.06
N ALA A 643 13.65 -19.08 32.01
CA ALA A 643 14.16 -19.49 30.70
C ALA A 643 15.62 -20.00 30.76
N ALA A 644 16.52 -19.31 31.48
CA ALA A 644 17.92 -19.75 31.63
C ALA A 644 18.11 -21.03 32.47
N MET A 645 17.09 -21.39 33.27
CA MET A 645 17.02 -22.62 34.06
C MET A 645 16.24 -23.74 33.38
N ALA A 646 15.48 -23.45 32.31
CA ALA A 646 14.78 -24.45 31.51
C ALA A 646 15.77 -25.47 30.91
N GLY A 647 15.36 -26.74 30.87
CA GLY A 647 16.18 -27.86 30.43
C GLY A 647 17.26 -28.34 31.43
N ARG A 648 17.49 -27.65 32.56
CA ARG A 648 18.51 -28.04 33.55
C ARG A 648 18.00 -29.12 34.49
N LYS A 649 18.50 -30.34 34.33
CA LYS A 649 18.06 -31.54 35.07
C LYS A 649 18.96 -31.97 36.25
N SER A 650 20.16 -31.42 36.40
CA SER A 650 21.12 -31.84 37.44
C SER A 650 21.10 -30.92 38.66
N LEU A 651 21.18 -31.51 39.86
CA LEU A 651 21.12 -30.78 41.13
C LEU A 651 22.32 -29.82 41.30
N GLU A 652 23.48 -30.21 40.79
CA GLU A 652 24.73 -29.45 40.81
C GLU A 652 24.60 -28.15 40.01
N ALA A 653 23.94 -28.20 38.85
CA ALA A 653 23.71 -27.01 38.02
C ALA A 653 22.81 -25.98 38.69
N TRP A 654 21.79 -26.44 39.43
CA TRP A 654 20.90 -25.57 40.21
C TRP A 654 21.61 -24.94 41.42
N ASN A 655 22.40 -25.70 42.17
CA ASN A 655 23.21 -25.15 43.27
C ASN A 655 24.26 -24.15 42.76
N HIS A 656 24.89 -24.42 41.62
CA HIS A 656 25.85 -23.51 41.00
C HIS A 656 25.19 -22.20 40.54
N ALA A 657 23.98 -22.27 39.98
CA ALA A 657 23.20 -21.11 39.58
C ALA A 657 22.87 -20.21 40.78
N ILE A 658 22.36 -20.78 41.88
CA ILE A 658 22.07 -20.05 43.11
C ILE A 658 23.32 -19.38 43.66
N LYS A 659 24.46 -20.08 43.70
CA LYS A 659 25.73 -19.51 44.17
C LYS A 659 26.14 -18.28 43.35
N GLU A 660 26.04 -18.31 42.03
CA GLU A 660 26.37 -17.15 41.19
C GLU A 660 25.43 -15.96 41.45
N ILE A 661 24.12 -16.18 41.46
CA ILE A 661 23.11 -15.11 41.69
C ILE A 661 23.35 -14.43 43.04
N THR A 662 23.55 -15.23 44.10
CA THR A 662 23.82 -14.76 45.46
C THR A 662 25.22 -14.19 45.68
N SER A 663 26.16 -14.37 44.74
CA SER A 663 27.52 -13.79 44.82
C SER A 663 27.60 -12.34 44.33
N SER A 664 26.45 -11.74 44.00
CA SER A 664 26.38 -10.35 43.51
C SER A 664 26.89 -9.36 44.59
N PRO A 665 27.67 -8.32 44.22
CA PRO A 665 28.18 -7.35 45.20
C PRO A 665 27.03 -6.61 45.91
N SER A 666 27.13 -6.46 47.23
CA SER A 666 26.08 -5.87 48.07
C SER A 666 26.04 -4.34 48.07
N GLU A 667 27.07 -3.68 47.51
CA GLU A 667 27.28 -2.21 47.58
C GLU A 667 27.06 -1.50 46.24
N VAL A 668 26.10 -1.99 45.43
CA VAL A 668 25.80 -1.37 44.13
C VAL A 668 24.83 -0.19 44.31
N PRO A 669 25.18 1.03 43.86
CA PRO A 669 24.41 2.24 44.15
C PRO A 669 23.16 2.40 43.26
N GLY A 670 22.11 1.62 43.51
CA GLY A 670 20.77 1.84 42.94
C GLY A 670 19.97 0.55 42.70
N MET A 671 18.63 0.67 42.70
CA MET A 671 17.76 -0.48 42.41
C MET A 671 17.90 -1.02 40.97
N GLN A 672 18.16 -0.15 39.98
CA GLN A 672 18.32 -0.57 38.58
C GLN A 672 19.53 -1.48 38.39
N ASP A 673 20.68 -1.12 38.92
CA ASP A 673 21.89 -1.93 38.77
C ASP A 673 21.73 -3.31 39.42
N LYS A 674 21.05 -3.40 40.58
CA LYS A 674 20.72 -4.71 41.19
C LYS A 674 19.87 -5.58 40.26
N VAL A 675 18.91 -5.01 39.55
CA VAL A 675 18.12 -5.72 38.53
C VAL A 675 19.00 -6.15 37.34
N PHE A 676 19.94 -5.31 36.90
CA PHE A 676 20.91 -5.69 35.86
C PHE A 676 21.82 -6.85 36.30
N TYR A 677 22.28 -6.91 37.55
CA TYR A 677 23.04 -8.06 38.05
C TYR A 677 22.24 -9.37 38.03
N ILE A 678 20.95 -9.33 38.38
CA ILE A 678 20.06 -10.50 38.32
C ILE A 678 19.85 -10.95 36.85
N LEU A 679 19.59 -10.03 35.94
CA LEU A 679 19.39 -10.32 34.52
C LEU A 679 20.71 -10.72 33.80
N LYS A 680 21.86 -10.23 34.27
CA LYS A 680 23.20 -10.56 33.77
C LYS A 680 23.48 -12.05 33.85
N PHE A 681 22.90 -12.78 34.80
CA PHE A 681 23.01 -14.24 34.86
C PHE A 681 22.62 -14.90 33.54
N SER A 682 21.49 -14.51 32.94
CA SER A 682 21.03 -15.09 31.67
C SER A 682 21.93 -14.70 30.48
N PHE A 683 22.52 -13.50 30.50
CA PHE A 683 23.56 -13.11 29.56
C PHE A 683 24.85 -13.94 29.76
N ASP A 684 25.28 -14.15 30.99
CA ASP A 684 26.50 -14.90 31.30
C ASP A 684 26.43 -16.35 30.84
N ARG A 685 25.22 -16.93 30.88
CA ARG A 685 24.90 -18.28 30.41
C ARG A 685 24.75 -18.43 28.89
N LEU A 686 24.90 -17.35 28.11
CA LEU A 686 24.86 -17.46 26.64
C LEU A 686 25.99 -18.35 26.10
N PRO A 687 25.71 -19.28 25.14
CA PRO A 687 26.62 -20.41 24.87
C PRO A 687 27.99 -20.04 24.32
N THR A 688 28.10 -18.94 23.57
CA THR A 688 29.36 -18.53 22.91
C THR A 688 29.58 -17.02 22.97
N ALA A 689 30.82 -16.58 22.75
CA ALA A 689 31.14 -15.16 22.60
C ALA A 689 30.35 -14.48 21.47
N THR A 690 30.00 -15.20 20.39
CA THR A 690 29.15 -14.67 19.31
C THR A 690 27.74 -14.35 19.79
N HIS A 691 27.15 -15.15 20.67
CA HIS A 691 25.84 -14.84 21.28
C HIS A 691 25.91 -13.56 22.12
N LYS A 692 26.95 -13.43 22.96
CA LYS A 692 27.17 -12.25 23.79
C LYS A 692 27.39 -10.99 22.95
N LYS A 693 28.20 -11.08 21.88
CA LYS A 693 28.40 -9.98 20.92
C LYS A 693 27.11 -9.59 20.20
N CYS A 694 26.36 -10.57 19.69
CA CYS A 694 25.05 -10.35 19.05
C CYS A 694 24.09 -9.62 19.98
N PHE A 695 23.95 -10.08 21.22
CA PHE A 695 23.12 -9.45 22.24
C PHE A 695 23.48 -7.98 22.48
N LEU A 696 24.77 -7.67 22.70
CA LEU A 696 25.22 -6.28 22.89
C LEU A 696 25.00 -5.42 21.63
N TYR A 697 25.11 -6.02 20.45
CA TYR A 697 24.93 -5.33 19.18
C TYR A 697 23.46 -5.00 18.87
N CYS A 698 22.50 -5.81 19.36
CA CYS A 698 21.08 -5.47 19.32
C CYS A 698 20.76 -4.16 20.06
N ALA A 699 21.57 -3.76 21.06
CA ALA A 699 21.35 -2.52 21.81
C ALA A 699 21.65 -1.24 21.00
N LEU A 700 22.29 -1.36 19.83
CA LEU A 700 22.51 -0.25 18.89
C LEU A 700 21.19 0.28 18.29
N PHE A 701 20.12 -0.51 18.30
CA PHE A 701 18.82 -0.08 17.81
C PHE A 701 18.08 0.70 18.92
N PRO A 702 17.19 1.65 18.58
CA PRO A 702 16.39 2.38 19.56
C PRO A 702 15.54 1.46 20.44
N GLU A 703 15.05 2.00 21.56
CA GLU A 703 14.03 1.36 22.39
C GLU A 703 12.82 0.99 21.53
N ASP A 704 12.26 -0.20 21.76
CA ASP A 704 11.12 -0.77 21.04
C ASP A 704 11.26 -0.95 19.50
N TYR A 705 12.43 -0.69 18.92
CA TYR A 705 12.65 -0.76 17.48
C TYR A 705 12.53 -2.20 16.92
N LYS A 706 11.80 -2.35 15.81
CA LYS A 706 11.62 -3.61 15.08
C LYS A 706 12.82 -3.91 14.18
N ILE A 707 13.70 -4.82 14.63
CA ILE A 707 14.93 -5.20 13.92
C ILE A 707 14.63 -6.36 12.95
N VAL A 708 14.86 -6.15 11.65
CA VAL A 708 14.77 -7.23 10.64
C VAL A 708 15.94 -8.19 10.83
N VAL A 709 15.66 -9.50 10.93
CA VAL A 709 16.68 -10.53 11.24
C VAL A 709 17.84 -10.55 10.23
N ASN A 710 17.57 -10.38 8.93
CA ASN A 710 18.63 -10.38 7.92
C ASN A 710 19.52 -9.11 8.01
N ASP A 711 18.94 -7.92 8.17
CA ASP A 711 19.68 -6.66 8.39
C ASP A 711 20.69 -6.79 9.54
N LEU A 712 20.28 -7.42 10.65
CA LEU A 712 21.15 -7.62 11.82
C LEU A 712 22.29 -8.59 11.53
N ILE A 713 22.00 -9.70 10.84
CA ILE A 713 23.03 -10.68 10.47
C ILE A 713 24.02 -10.07 9.46
N ASP A 714 23.54 -9.30 8.49
CA ASP A 714 24.36 -8.56 7.52
C ASP A 714 25.39 -7.67 8.26
N LEU A 715 24.95 -6.92 9.28
CA LEU A 715 25.84 -6.12 10.14
C LEU A 715 26.81 -6.99 10.98
N MET A 716 26.37 -8.13 11.52
CA MET A 716 27.22 -9.06 12.27
C MET A 716 28.32 -9.71 11.41
N VAL A 717 28.07 -9.91 10.11
CA VAL A 717 29.09 -10.30 9.13
C VAL A 717 30.09 -9.16 8.94
N GLY A 718 29.62 -7.92 8.80
CA GLY A 718 30.46 -6.73 8.68
C GLY A 718 31.39 -6.48 9.88
N GLU A 719 30.93 -6.77 11.10
CA GLU A 719 31.77 -6.72 12.32
C GLU A 719 32.75 -7.90 12.43
N GLY A 720 32.55 -8.98 11.68
CA GLY A 720 33.31 -10.24 11.82
C GLY A 720 32.94 -11.04 13.09
N PHE A 721 31.69 -10.98 13.56
CA PHE A 721 31.24 -11.76 14.73
C PHE A 721 30.94 -13.23 14.40
N LEU A 722 30.62 -13.49 13.14
CA LEU A 722 30.32 -14.80 12.58
C LEU A 722 31.59 -15.27 11.86
N ASN A 723 32.26 -16.28 12.42
CA ASN A 723 33.62 -16.70 12.01
C ASN A 723 33.84 -16.74 10.49
N ASP A 724 34.88 -16.06 10.00
CA ASP A 724 35.28 -15.98 8.59
C ASP A 724 35.71 -17.34 7.96
N SER A 725 35.69 -18.45 8.72
CA SER A 725 36.18 -19.78 8.28
C SER A 725 35.17 -20.62 7.49
N GLY A 726 33.98 -20.10 7.22
CA GLY A 726 32.90 -20.77 6.48
C GLY A 726 32.31 -19.87 5.39
N SER A 727 31.38 -20.43 4.60
CA SER A 727 30.69 -19.65 3.57
C SER A 727 29.80 -18.57 4.20
N ILE A 728 29.41 -17.57 3.40
CA ILE A 728 28.45 -16.56 3.82
C ILE A 728 27.11 -17.19 4.22
N TYR A 729 26.72 -18.30 3.58
CA TYR A 729 25.51 -19.05 3.94
C TYR A 729 25.61 -19.72 5.32
N ASP A 730 26.80 -20.22 5.69
CA ASP A 730 27.08 -20.72 7.04
C ASP A 730 27.00 -19.59 8.07
N ALA A 731 27.51 -18.41 7.74
CA ALA A 731 27.37 -17.22 8.57
C ALA A 731 25.89 -16.83 8.77
N TYR A 732 25.04 -16.85 7.74
CA TYR A 732 23.59 -16.62 7.90
C TYR A 732 22.93 -17.66 8.79
N ASN A 733 23.27 -18.94 8.64
CA ASN A 733 22.68 -20.01 9.43
C ASN A 733 23.11 -19.93 10.90
N HIS A 734 24.39 -19.64 11.16
CA HIS A 734 24.91 -19.39 12.50
C HIS A 734 24.29 -18.12 13.12
N GLY A 735 24.13 -17.03 12.36
CA GLY A 735 23.47 -15.81 12.81
C GLY A 735 22.01 -16.03 13.24
N LYS A 736 21.25 -16.80 12.45
CA LYS A 736 19.88 -17.21 12.83
C LYS A 736 19.88 -18.09 14.08
N PHE A 737 20.75 -19.09 14.17
CA PHE A 737 20.87 -19.96 15.35
C PHE A 737 21.17 -19.17 16.63
N VAL A 738 22.02 -18.14 16.54
CA VAL A 738 22.30 -17.22 17.65
C VAL A 738 21.06 -16.44 18.05
N LEU A 739 20.30 -15.90 17.08
CA LEU A 739 19.08 -15.13 17.34
C LEU A 739 17.96 -16.00 17.92
N GLU A 740 17.76 -17.23 17.42
CA GLU A 740 16.83 -18.19 18.03
C GLU A 740 17.24 -18.53 19.47
N SER A 741 18.53 -18.69 19.74
CA SER A 741 19.02 -18.92 21.11
C SER A 741 18.77 -17.72 22.05
N LEU A 742 18.87 -16.48 21.54
CA LEU A 742 18.52 -15.26 22.30
C LEU A 742 17.01 -15.12 22.55
N LYS A 743 16.16 -15.54 21.60
CA LYS A 743 14.70 -15.65 21.78
C LYS A 743 14.35 -16.67 22.86
N LEU A 744 14.94 -17.87 22.79
CA LEU A 744 14.74 -18.95 23.78
C LEU A 744 15.18 -18.52 25.18
N ALA A 745 16.27 -17.74 25.29
CA ALA A 745 16.72 -17.14 26.55
C ALA A 745 15.82 -16.01 27.08
N CYS A 746 14.74 -15.64 26.38
CA CYS A 746 13.88 -14.49 26.69
C CYS A 746 14.67 -13.17 26.81
N LEU A 747 15.72 -13.00 26.00
CA LEU A 747 16.50 -11.77 25.85
C LEU A 747 16.11 -10.97 24.60
N LEU A 748 15.43 -11.62 23.64
CA LEU A 748 14.77 -10.99 22.49
C LEU A 748 13.33 -11.48 22.39
N GLU A 749 12.44 -10.58 22.00
CA GLU A 749 11.06 -10.87 21.62
C GLU A 749 10.98 -11.08 20.10
N SER A 750 10.07 -11.94 19.64
CA SER A 750 9.80 -12.17 18.22
C SER A 750 8.55 -11.43 17.76
N ASP A 751 8.63 -10.82 16.58
CA ASP A 751 7.46 -10.31 15.85
C ASP A 751 7.46 -10.87 14.41
N ASP A 752 6.27 -11.14 13.88
CA ASP A 752 6.06 -11.73 12.55
C ASP A 752 5.46 -10.64 11.64
N ASP A 753 6.29 -10.02 10.78
CA ASP A 753 5.81 -9.04 9.78
C ASP A 753 5.69 -9.71 8.40
N ILE A 754 4.52 -9.54 7.76
CA ILE A 754 4.18 -10.18 6.48
C ILE A 754 5.10 -9.70 5.36
N ILE A 755 5.49 -8.42 5.39
CA ILE A 755 6.18 -7.71 4.32
C ILE A 755 7.70 -7.72 4.54
N GLN A 756 8.15 -7.62 5.80
CA GLN A 756 9.57 -7.52 6.17
C GLN A 756 10.17 -8.85 6.65
N GLY A 757 9.34 -9.88 6.87
CA GLY A 757 9.78 -11.21 7.31
C GLY A 757 9.95 -11.31 8.83
N SER A 758 10.89 -12.16 9.27
CA SER A 758 11.13 -12.36 10.70
C SER A 758 11.78 -11.13 11.33
N ILE A 759 11.15 -10.62 12.39
CA ILE A 759 11.60 -9.47 13.17
C ILE A 759 11.94 -9.91 14.60
N VAL A 760 12.91 -9.23 15.19
CA VAL A 760 13.20 -9.29 16.63
C VAL A 760 13.13 -7.90 17.26
N LYS A 761 12.78 -7.87 18.54
CA LYS A 761 12.70 -6.67 19.38
C LYS A 761 13.46 -6.94 20.68
N MET A 762 14.13 -5.93 21.24
CA MET A 762 14.74 -6.02 22.58
C MET A 762 13.90 -5.21 23.57
N HIS A 763 13.54 -5.81 24.69
CA HIS A 763 12.80 -5.16 25.78
C HIS A 763 13.67 -4.06 26.42
N ASP A 764 13.09 -2.89 26.72
CA ASP A 764 13.76 -1.69 27.24
C ASP A 764 14.80 -1.95 28.36
N VAL A 765 14.44 -2.65 29.43
CA VAL A 765 15.34 -3.00 30.56
C VAL A 765 16.46 -3.97 30.14
N ILE A 766 16.19 -4.85 29.18
CA ILE A 766 17.20 -5.77 28.63
C ILE A 766 18.21 -5.00 27.77
N ARG A 767 17.74 -3.98 27.04
CA ARG A 767 18.58 -3.03 26.30
C ARG A 767 19.38 -2.13 27.25
N ASP A 768 18.76 -1.61 28.31
CA ASP A 768 19.45 -0.84 29.36
C ASP A 768 20.59 -1.66 29.98
N MET A 769 20.34 -2.94 30.28
CA MET A 769 21.38 -3.89 30.74
C MET A 769 22.48 -4.11 29.69
N ALA A 770 22.12 -4.26 28.41
CA ALA A 770 23.08 -4.45 27.33
C ALA A 770 24.01 -3.22 27.16
N LEU A 771 23.46 -2.01 27.25
CA LEU A 771 24.23 -0.77 27.24
C LEU A 771 25.11 -0.64 28.50
N TRP A 772 24.61 -1.04 29.67
CA TRP A 772 25.40 -1.11 30.90
C TRP A 772 26.59 -2.08 30.78
N LEU A 773 26.37 -3.28 30.21
CA LEU A 773 27.42 -4.27 29.91
C LEU A 773 28.41 -3.81 28.82
N ALA A 774 28.04 -2.82 27.99
CA ALA A 774 28.91 -2.25 26.95
C ALA A 774 29.79 -1.08 27.44
N ARG A 775 29.65 -0.66 28.72
CA ARG A 775 30.49 0.40 29.32
C ARG A 775 31.92 -0.08 29.54
N ASP A 776 32.85 0.88 29.61
CA ASP A 776 34.26 0.58 29.89
C ASP A 776 34.51 0.36 31.38
N GLU A 777 35.05 -0.81 31.76
CA GLU A 777 35.35 -1.17 33.16
C GLU A 777 36.33 -0.17 33.81
N ASP A 778 37.30 0.34 33.03
CA ASP A 778 38.37 1.22 33.53
C ASP A 778 38.00 2.73 33.56
N GLN A 779 36.99 3.19 32.80
CA GLN A 779 36.72 4.64 32.65
C GLN A 779 35.29 5.12 32.93
N LYS A 780 34.30 4.23 33.14
CA LYS A 780 32.86 4.61 33.25
C LYS A 780 32.31 5.42 32.06
N LYS A 781 32.99 5.40 30.91
CA LYS A 781 32.57 6.09 29.69
C LYS A 781 31.82 5.14 28.75
N PHE A 782 30.95 5.72 27.93
CA PHE A 782 30.18 5.02 26.91
C PHE A 782 31.07 4.70 25.70
N LYS A 783 31.23 3.41 25.38
CA LYS A 783 31.83 2.96 24.10
C LYS A 783 30.83 3.02 22.95
N VAL A 784 29.54 2.89 23.27
CA VAL A 784 28.42 2.93 22.33
C VAL A 784 27.66 4.24 22.52
N LEU A 785 27.35 4.94 21.43
CA LEU A 785 26.36 6.03 21.42
C LEU A 785 25.15 5.63 20.58
N VAL A 786 23.96 5.72 21.18
CA VAL A 786 22.69 5.58 20.47
C VAL A 786 21.92 6.90 20.55
N GLU A 787 20.98 7.09 19.63
CA GLU A 787 19.98 8.17 19.70
C GLU A 787 19.28 8.23 21.08
N GLY A 788 18.85 9.43 21.49
CA GLY A 788 18.53 9.77 22.87
C GLY A 788 19.78 10.14 23.70
N GLU A 789 20.82 9.30 23.74
CA GLU A 789 22.07 9.61 24.46
C GLU A 789 23.00 10.54 23.65
N ALA A 790 23.04 10.39 22.32
CA ALA A 790 23.88 11.21 21.44
C ALA A 790 23.42 12.67 21.31
N VAL A 791 22.15 12.97 21.64
CA VAL A 791 21.55 14.33 21.61
C VAL A 791 21.54 14.97 23.00
N VAL A 792 21.51 14.15 24.07
CA VAL A 792 21.59 14.61 25.48
C VAL A 792 23.05 14.74 25.96
N ALA A 793 24.04 14.37 25.14
CA ALA A 793 25.39 14.95 25.25
C ALA A 793 25.24 16.48 25.20
N PRO A 794 25.52 17.19 26.31
CA PRO A 794 24.67 18.30 26.71
C PRO A 794 24.77 19.51 25.80
N VAL A 795 23.72 20.33 25.86
CA VAL A 795 23.70 21.75 25.49
C VAL A 795 24.78 22.49 26.30
N MET A 796 26.00 22.39 25.80
CA MET A 796 27.23 23.04 26.23
C MET A 796 27.95 23.40 24.94
N SER A 797 28.45 24.63 24.84
CA SER A 797 28.82 25.27 23.58
C SER A 797 30.09 24.74 22.89
N GLU A 798 30.62 23.58 23.30
CA GLU A 798 31.77 22.92 22.68
C GLU A 798 31.59 21.40 22.64
N PRO A 799 31.90 20.71 21.51
CA PRO A 799 31.82 19.25 21.44
C PRO A 799 32.86 18.61 22.37
N ASN A 800 32.43 17.67 23.23
CA ASN A 800 33.32 16.95 24.14
C ASN A 800 34.24 16.00 23.37
N VAL A 801 35.38 16.52 22.91
CA VAL A 801 36.37 15.81 22.07
C VAL A 801 36.90 14.53 22.76
N ASP A 802 36.91 14.48 24.10
CA ASP A 802 37.37 13.31 24.84
C ASP A 802 36.33 12.17 24.94
N LEU A 803 35.05 12.47 24.69
CA LEU A 803 34.02 11.42 24.52
C LEU A 803 34.21 10.70 23.18
N TYR A 804 34.33 11.44 22.08
CA TYR A 804 34.49 10.86 20.73
C TYR A 804 35.79 10.06 20.54
N LYS A 805 36.79 10.24 21.41
CA LYS A 805 38.01 9.39 21.45
C LYS A 805 37.75 7.98 21.97
N VAL A 806 36.75 7.74 22.81
CA VAL A 806 36.52 6.40 23.42
C VAL A 806 35.37 5.61 22.79
N VAL A 807 34.57 6.27 21.95
CA VAL A 807 33.43 5.65 21.26
C VAL A 807 33.92 4.73 20.13
N ASP A 808 33.48 3.47 20.18
CA ASP A 808 33.72 2.45 19.14
C ASP A 808 32.48 2.19 18.27
N ARG A 809 31.27 2.51 18.72
CA ARG A 809 30.03 2.39 17.91
C ARG A 809 29.10 3.59 18.04
N ILE A 810 28.53 4.01 16.91
CA ILE A 810 27.47 5.02 16.86
C ILE A 810 26.31 4.47 16.03
N SER A 811 25.08 4.63 16.54
CA SER A 811 23.85 4.28 15.83
C SER A 811 22.77 5.33 16.03
N ILE A 812 22.27 5.90 14.94
CA ILE A 812 21.18 6.89 14.95
C ILE A 812 20.16 6.52 13.88
N ILE A 813 18.90 6.39 14.30
CA ILE A 813 17.83 5.72 13.56
C ILE A 813 16.51 6.43 13.88
N GLU A 814 15.91 7.06 12.88
CA GLU A 814 14.64 7.82 12.97
C GLU A 814 14.70 9.23 13.59
N ALA A 815 15.89 9.79 13.70
CA ALA A 815 16.12 11.19 14.09
C ALA A 815 15.42 12.25 13.21
N GLU A 816 14.81 13.24 13.86
CA GLU A 816 14.08 14.33 13.20
C GLU A 816 15.01 15.49 12.74
N ALA A 817 16.18 15.67 13.36
CA ALA A 817 17.11 16.78 13.09
C ALA A 817 18.30 16.42 12.17
N ASN A 818 18.84 17.41 11.44
CA ASN A 818 20.08 17.30 10.66
C ASN A 818 21.25 16.79 11.53
N TRP A 819 22.22 16.08 10.92
CA TRP A 819 23.39 15.60 11.66
C TRP A 819 24.71 15.96 11.00
N HIS A 820 25.68 16.28 11.85
CA HIS A 820 27.09 16.39 11.53
C HIS A 820 27.82 15.17 12.07
N ILE A 821 28.51 14.45 11.18
CA ILE A 821 29.31 13.28 11.55
C ILE A 821 30.47 13.73 12.47
N PRO A 822 30.61 13.22 13.71
CA PRO A 822 31.67 13.62 14.64
C PRO A 822 33.03 12.96 14.29
N PRO A 823 34.18 13.59 14.63
CA PRO A 823 35.51 13.03 14.36
C PRO A 823 35.88 11.94 15.40
N CYS A 824 35.44 10.70 15.15
CA CYS A 824 35.65 9.56 16.06
C CYS A 824 36.75 8.60 15.55
N PRO A 825 37.99 8.66 16.08
CA PRO A 825 39.12 7.88 15.56
C PRO A 825 39.08 6.38 15.91
N ASN A 826 38.31 5.99 16.93
CA ASN A 826 38.17 4.61 17.38
C ASN A 826 36.90 3.90 16.88
N LEU A 827 36.11 4.58 16.06
CA LEU A 827 34.83 4.07 15.56
C LEU A 827 35.03 2.84 14.65
N SER A 828 34.43 1.70 15.03
CA SER A 828 34.31 0.49 14.20
C SER A 828 32.97 0.43 13.46
N THR A 829 31.91 0.99 14.05
CA THR A 829 30.53 0.87 13.56
C THR A 829 29.85 2.24 13.47
N LEU A 830 29.32 2.59 12.30
CA LEU A 830 28.48 3.78 12.11
C LEU A 830 27.19 3.39 11.38
N ILE A 831 26.05 3.50 12.08
CA ILE A 831 24.71 3.29 11.53
C ILE A 831 23.96 4.63 11.53
N VAL A 832 23.49 5.04 10.36
CA VAL A 832 22.71 6.27 10.15
C VAL A 832 21.51 5.92 9.26
N ARG A 833 20.31 5.84 9.83
CA ARG A 833 19.09 5.49 9.07
C ARG A 833 17.99 6.55 9.22
N ARG A 834 17.27 6.80 8.12
CA ARG A 834 16.06 7.66 8.06
C ARG A 834 16.28 9.13 8.49
N LYS A 835 17.42 9.76 8.19
CA LYS A 835 17.64 11.19 8.46
C LYS A 835 17.24 12.13 7.33
N THR A 836 16.93 13.36 7.73
CA THR A 836 16.98 14.55 6.89
C THR A 836 18.44 15.02 6.78
N CYS A 837 18.93 15.18 5.54
CA CYS A 837 20.27 15.69 5.15
C CYS A 837 21.47 15.34 6.06
N ILE A 838 22.21 14.28 5.73
CA ILE A 838 23.54 14.01 6.30
C ILE A 838 24.54 15.03 5.75
N SER A 839 25.41 15.56 6.61
CA SER A 839 26.41 16.57 6.23
C SER A 839 27.78 16.32 6.89
N ASN A 840 28.80 17.01 6.37
CA ASN A 840 30.18 17.00 6.87
C ASN A 840 30.92 15.65 6.77
N PHE A 841 30.86 15.02 5.59
CA PHE A 841 31.57 13.78 5.26
C PHE A 841 33.11 13.87 5.32
N SER A 842 33.66 15.08 5.34
CA SER A 842 35.09 15.38 5.56
C SER A 842 35.67 14.64 6.77
N ASN A 843 34.88 14.39 7.82
CA ASN A 843 35.31 13.68 9.03
C ASN A 843 35.56 12.16 8.82
N PHE A 844 35.24 11.59 7.66
CA PHE A 844 35.63 10.21 7.33
C PHE A 844 37.16 10.00 7.34
N GLN A 845 37.96 11.04 7.07
CA GLN A 845 39.43 10.99 7.20
C GLN A 845 39.93 10.65 8.62
N CYS A 846 39.10 10.91 9.64
CA CYS A 846 39.41 10.60 11.03
C CYS A 846 39.09 9.14 11.39
N MET A 847 38.18 8.49 10.66
CA MET A 847 37.55 7.20 11.02
C MET A 847 38.33 5.97 10.54
N ASN A 848 39.63 5.97 10.76
CA ASN A 848 40.57 4.96 10.22
C ASN A 848 40.41 3.53 10.79
N ARG A 849 39.39 3.28 11.64
CA ARG A 849 39.06 1.96 12.18
C ARG A 849 37.67 1.45 11.78
N LEU A 850 36.95 2.22 10.96
CA LEU A 850 35.57 1.92 10.59
C LEU A 850 35.50 0.67 9.72
N LYS A 851 34.79 -0.35 10.20
CA LYS A 851 34.50 -1.62 9.52
C LYS A 851 33.10 -1.63 8.91
N VAL A 852 32.13 -1.07 9.62
CA VAL A 852 30.71 -1.10 9.26
C VAL A 852 30.17 0.31 9.06
N LEU A 853 29.72 0.61 7.84
CA LEU A 853 29.03 1.84 7.49
C LEU A 853 27.66 1.51 6.89
N ASP A 854 26.60 1.87 7.62
CA ASP A 854 25.22 1.72 7.16
C ASP A 854 24.58 3.10 7.01
N LEU A 855 24.32 3.50 5.77
CA LEU A 855 23.64 4.73 5.37
C LEU A 855 22.27 4.43 4.73
N SER A 856 21.69 3.25 5.02
CA SER A 856 20.44 2.83 4.40
C SER A 856 19.24 3.68 4.82
N ARG A 857 18.20 3.68 3.97
CA ARG A 857 16.92 4.40 4.19
C ARG A 857 17.06 5.94 4.26
N ASN A 858 18.19 6.52 3.85
CA ASN A 858 18.39 7.98 3.76
C ASN A 858 17.93 8.53 2.40
N ARG A 859 16.61 8.70 2.24
CA ARG A 859 15.99 9.20 0.99
C ARG A 859 16.40 10.61 0.57
N ARG A 860 17.03 11.42 1.43
CA ARG A 860 17.56 12.75 1.07
C ARG A 860 19.04 12.76 0.65
N MET A 861 19.69 11.59 0.63
CA MET A 861 21.08 11.46 0.18
C MET A 861 21.13 11.31 -1.35
N LEU A 862 21.60 12.35 -2.05
CA LEU A 862 21.61 12.44 -3.53
C LEU A 862 22.97 12.07 -4.15
N GLU A 863 24.04 12.04 -3.37
CA GLU A 863 25.40 11.73 -3.81
C GLU A 863 26.19 11.01 -2.71
N ILE A 864 27.27 10.34 -3.08
CA ILE A 864 28.25 9.77 -2.16
C ILE A 864 29.49 10.69 -2.16
N PRO A 865 30.01 11.10 -1.00
CA PRO A 865 31.25 11.88 -0.89
C PRO A 865 32.47 11.11 -1.43
N SER A 866 33.41 11.80 -2.08
CA SER A 866 34.68 11.17 -2.48
C SER A 866 35.54 10.76 -1.27
N GLU A 867 35.34 11.43 -0.13
CA GLU A 867 35.96 11.11 1.15
C GLU A 867 35.61 9.71 1.69
N ILE A 868 34.62 9.01 1.11
CA ILE A 868 34.38 7.59 1.39
C ILE A 868 35.64 6.75 1.11
N GLY A 869 36.47 7.15 0.14
CA GLY A 869 37.73 6.48 -0.20
C GLY A 869 38.82 6.58 0.86
N HIS A 870 38.63 7.35 1.94
CA HIS A 870 39.50 7.35 3.11
C HIS A 870 39.23 6.17 4.06
N LEU A 871 38.06 5.53 3.96
CA LEU A 871 37.63 4.44 4.85
C LEU A 871 38.26 3.09 4.45
N ILE A 872 39.60 3.05 4.34
CA ILE A 872 40.34 1.91 3.78
C ILE A 872 40.19 0.59 4.58
N HIS A 873 39.69 0.65 5.82
CA HIS A 873 39.42 -0.51 6.68
C HIS A 873 37.97 -1.00 6.62
N LEU A 874 37.12 -0.40 5.78
CA LEU A 874 35.71 -0.75 5.66
C LEU A 874 35.53 -2.18 5.12
N GLU A 875 34.77 -2.99 5.83
CA GLU A 875 34.41 -4.37 5.46
C GLU A 875 32.94 -4.46 5.02
N PHE A 876 32.09 -3.52 5.43
CA PHE A 876 30.65 -3.50 5.14
C PHE A 876 30.16 -2.09 4.77
N LEU A 877 29.47 -1.98 3.64
CA LEU A 877 28.82 -0.76 3.17
C LEU A 877 27.37 -1.04 2.77
N ASN A 878 26.42 -0.35 3.39
CA ASN A 878 24.99 -0.41 3.05
C ASN A 878 24.47 0.96 2.63
N LEU A 879 23.97 1.04 1.39
CA LEU A 879 23.40 2.22 0.73
C LEU A 879 21.94 1.97 0.30
N SER A 880 21.34 0.85 0.70
CA SER A 880 19.99 0.45 0.29
C SER A 880 18.93 1.48 0.66
N ARG A 881 17.92 1.69 -0.19
CA ARG A 881 16.82 2.67 0.00
C ARG A 881 17.30 4.12 0.15
N THR A 882 18.35 4.49 -0.59
CA THR A 882 18.80 5.89 -0.79
C THR A 882 18.39 6.40 -2.17
N PHE A 883 18.31 7.71 -2.35
CA PHE A 883 17.96 8.35 -3.63
C PHE A 883 19.20 9.00 -4.27
N ILE A 884 20.30 8.26 -4.30
CA ILE A 884 21.53 8.71 -4.97
C ILE A 884 21.25 8.86 -6.47
N GLN A 885 21.52 10.03 -7.03
CA GLN A 885 21.29 10.34 -8.45
C GLN A 885 22.59 10.64 -9.21
N LYS A 886 23.68 10.99 -8.49
CA LYS A 886 24.98 11.28 -9.10
C LYS A 886 25.87 10.03 -9.20
N ARG A 887 26.88 10.09 -10.08
CA ARG A 887 27.90 9.05 -10.25
C ARG A 887 28.66 8.75 -8.96
N PHE A 888 28.96 7.46 -8.76
CA PHE A 888 29.72 7.02 -7.60
C PHE A 888 31.18 7.49 -7.71
N PRO A 889 31.80 7.94 -6.59
CA PRO A 889 33.16 8.43 -6.60
C PRO A 889 34.17 7.32 -6.92
N ILE A 890 35.11 7.62 -7.82
CA ILE A 890 36.17 6.69 -8.25
C ILE A 890 37.11 6.31 -7.10
N GLU A 891 37.15 7.13 -6.05
CA GLU A 891 37.85 6.94 -4.78
C GLU A 891 37.37 5.68 -4.02
N MET A 892 36.16 5.18 -4.29
CA MET A 892 35.68 3.90 -3.74
C MET A 892 36.58 2.70 -4.09
N LYS A 893 37.44 2.81 -5.12
CA LYS A 893 38.46 1.80 -5.44
C LYS A 893 39.51 1.58 -4.32
N ASN A 894 39.55 2.47 -3.34
CA ASN A 894 40.41 2.35 -2.16
C ASN A 894 39.84 1.38 -1.12
N LEU A 895 38.57 1.01 -1.20
CA LEU A 895 37.85 0.14 -0.25
C LEU A 895 38.19 -1.35 -0.42
N LYS A 896 39.48 -1.68 -0.54
CA LYS A 896 39.97 -3.04 -0.86
C LYS A 896 39.65 -4.11 0.19
N ASN A 897 39.19 -3.71 1.37
CA ASN A 897 38.76 -4.60 2.46
C ASN A 897 37.27 -4.92 2.43
N LEU A 898 36.48 -4.32 1.53
CA LEU A 898 35.04 -4.46 1.50
C LEU A 898 34.63 -5.91 1.20
N LYS A 899 33.96 -6.55 2.17
CA LYS A 899 33.39 -7.91 2.07
C LYS A 899 31.93 -7.87 1.64
N VAL A 900 31.18 -6.83 2.02
CA VAL A 900 29.73 -6.72 1.79
C VAL A 900 29.37 -5.34 1.23
N LEU A 901 28.67 -5.31 0.10
CA LEU A 901 28.12 -4.11 -0.52
C LEU A 901 26.62 -4.30 -0.83
N LEU A 902 25.78 -3.51 -0.17
CA LEU A 902 24.31 -3.55 -0.30
C LEU A 902 23.78 -2.25 -0.92
N MET A 903 23.06 -2.37 -2.03
CA MET A 903 22.48 -1.28 -2.83
C MET A 903 21.08 -1.68 -3.33
N GLU A 904 20.23 -2.12 -2.41
CA GLU A 904 18.87 -2.61 -2.68
C GLU A 904 17.84 -1.47 -2.66
N PHE A 905 16.91 -1.46 -3.61
CA PHE A 905 15.89 -0.41 -3.79
C PHE A 905 16.49 1.01 -3.95
N VAL A 906 17.48 1.16 -4.82
CA VAL A 906 18.09 2.46 -5.16
C VAL A 906 17.43 3.09 -6.40
N HIS A 907 17.43 4.42 -6.49
CA HIS A 907 16.67 5.15 -7.53
C HIS A 907 17.48 5.39 -8.83
N PHE A 908 18.45 4.53 -9.15
CA PHE A 908 19.45 4.75 -10.20
C PHE A 908 19.94 3.43 -10.85
N SER A 909 20.51 3.50 -12.06
CA SER A 909 21.03 2.35 -12.84
C SER A 909 22.43 1.87 -12.41
N LEU A 910 22.70 0.56 -12.54
CA LEU A 910 23.99 -0.10 -12.24
C LEU A 910 25.21 0.56 -12.91
N GLU A 911 25.05 1.21 -14.07
CA GLU A 911 26.13 1.87 -14.83
C GLU A 911 26.82 3.02 -14.08
N ILE A 912 26.12 3.59 -13.09
CA ILE A 912 26.56 4.77 -12.32
C ILE A 912 27.70 4.39 -11.35
N LEU A 913 27.95 3.08 -11.17
CA LEU A 913 29.09 2.51 -10.46
C LEU A 913 30.27 2.24 -11.42
N PRO A 914 31.43 2.92 -11.28
CA PRO A 914 32.56 2.75 -12.20
C PRO A 914 33.12 1.31 -12.20
N LEU A 915 33.42 0.79 -13.39
CA LEU A 915 33.96 -0.58 -13.56
C LEU A 915 35.31 -0.78 -12.86
N GLU A 916 36.11 0.27 -12.70
CA GLU A 916 37.37 0.25 -11.95
C GLU A 916 37.15 0.07 -10.45
N VAL A 917 36.06 0.64 -9.90
CA VAL A 917 35.69 0.44 -8.48
C VAL A 917 35.43 -1.05 -8.27
N ILE A 918 34.52 -1.64 -9.04
CA ILE A 918 34.16 -3.07 -8.92
C ILE A 918 35.39 -3.95 -9.07
N SER A 919 36.21 -3.71 -10.11
CA SER A 919 37.42 -4.49 -10.39
C SER A 919 38.45 -4.47 -9.24
N SER A 920 38.37 -3.50 -8.32
CA SER A 920 39.29 -3.37 -7.18
C SER A 920 38.83 -4.04 -5.88
N LEU A 921 37.56 -4.47 -5.81
CA LEU A 921 36.95 -5.05 -4.60
C LEU A 921 37.23 -6.56 -4.50
N GLU A 922 38.51 -6.96 -4.56
CA GLU A 922 38.94 -8.37 -4.59
C GLU A 922 38.47 -9.21 -3.39
N ARG A 923 38.13 -8.54 -2.27
CA ARG A 923 37.63 -9.17 -1.02
C ARG A 923 36.10 -9.26 -0.92
N LEU A 924 35.38 -8.80 -1.93
CA LEU A 924 33.91 -8.76 -1.92
C LEU A 924 33.32 -10.18 -1.98
N ARG A 925 32.56 -10.52 -0.94
CA ARG A 925 31.83 -11.80 -0.78
C ARG A 925 30.36 -11.66 -1.10
N VAL A 926 29.76 -10.51 -0.80
CA VAL A 926 28.32 -10.23 -0.98
C VAL A 926 28.13 -8.95 -1.78
N PHE A 927 27.42 -9.07 -2.91
CA PHE A 927 26.96 -7.92 -3.69
C PHE A 927 25.44 -8.02 -3.87
N ARG A 928 24.70 -7.00 -3.42
CA ARG A 928 23.26 -6.89 -3.68
C ARG A 928 22.92 -5.57 -4.36
N PHE A 929 22.29 -5.64 -5.52
CA PHE A 929 21.77 -4.50 -6.24
C PHE A 929 20.40 -4.83 -6.86
N PHE A 930 19.43 -3.93 -6.69
CA PHE A 930 18.26 -3.82 -7.56
C PHE A 930 17.58 -2.47 -7.33
N SER A 931 16.90 -1.96 -8.34
CA SER A 931 16.34 -0.61 -8.35
C SER A 931 15.03 -0.48 -7.55
N HIS A 932 14.54 0.75 -7.38
CA HIS A 932 13.22 1.04 -6.83
C HIS A 932 12.12 1.04 -7.91
N ASP A 933 12.46 1.40 -9.15
CA ASP A 933 11.50 1.56 -10.24
C ASP A 933 11.47 0.32 -11.13
N LEU A 934 10.49 -0.55 -10.87
CA LEU A 934 10.21 -1.74 -11.68
C LEU A 934 9.82 -1.44 -13.16
N PHE A 935 9.75 -0.16 -13.55
CA PHE A 935 9.37 0.31 -14.89
C PHE A 935 10.33 1.37 -15.45
N ALA A 936 11.50 1.60 -14.82
CA ALA A 936 12.50 2.51 -15.37
C ALA A 936 13.32 1.83 -16.48
N ASP A 937 13.25 2.34 -17.70
CA ASP A 937 14.03 1.88 -18.84
C ASP A 937 15.51 2.31 -18.70
N SER A 938 16.37 1.41 -18.18
CA SER A 938 17.82 1.56 -18.33
C SER A 938 18.24 0.97 -19.67
N GLY A 939 18.22 1.78 -20.73
CA GLY A 939 18.55 1.41 -22.12
C GLY A 939 20.04 1.12 -22.36
N SER A 940 20.68 0.36 -21.49
CA SER A 940 22.13 0.28 -21.31
C SER A 940 22.60 -1.15 -20.99
N ASP A 941 23.64 -1.62 -21.67
CA ASP A 941 24.14 -2.99 -21.51
C ASP A 941 24.74 -3.27 -20.12
N GLN A 942 24.14 -4.21 -19.37
CA GLN A 942 24.62 -4.65 -18.06
C GLN A 942 25.71 -5.74 -18.15
N LYS A 943 26.04 -6.23 -19.35
CA LYS A 943 27.09 -7.24 -19.55
C LYS A 943 28.48 -6.85 -19.01
N PRO A 944 29.00 -5.61 -19.18
CA PRO A 944 30.33 -5.26 -18.70
C PRO A 944 30.47 -5.32 -17.18
N ILE A 945 29.41 -4.96 -16.45
CA ILE A 945 29.40 -5.00 -14.97
C ILE A 945 29.32 -6.45 -14.46
N LEU A 946 28.56 -7.31 -15.13
CA LEU A 946 28.52 -8.76 -14.85
C LEU A 946 29.88 -9.43 -15.12
N GLU A 947 30.58 -9.06 -16.20
CA GLU A 947 31.95 -9.53 -16.48
C GLU A 947 32.95 -9.11 -15.38
N LYS A 948 32.80 -7.91 -14.81
CA LYS A 948 33.63 -7.49 -13.66
C LYS A 948 33.27 -8.26 -12.38
N LEU A 949 31.99 -8.46 -12.08
CA LEU A 949 31.56 -9.27 -10.94
C LEU A 949 32.05 -10.72 -11.06
N GLU A 950 32.01 -11.32 -12.26
CA GLU A 950 32.55 -12.66 -12.52
C GLU A 950 34.06 -12.74 -12.27
N SER A 951 34.80 -11.65 -12.49
CA SER A 951 36.25 -11.64 -12.24
C SER A 951 36.64 -11.67 -10.75
N LEU A 952 35.71 -11.33 -9.83
CA LEU A 952 36.01 -11.24 -8.39
C LEU A 952 36.25 -12.61 -7.76
N PRO A 953 37.40 -12.86 -7.09
CA PRO A 953 37.79 -14.21 -6.68
C PRO A 953 37.00 -14.77 -5.49
N LEU A 954 36.44 -13.91 -4.63
CA LEU A 954 35.81 -14.27 -3.36
C LEU A 954 34.30 -14.04 -3.32
N LEU A 955 33.66 -13.72 -4.47
CA LEU A 955 32.21 -13.52 -4.54
C LEU A 955 31.47 -14.84 -4.25
N GLU A 956 30.58 -14.82 -3.26
CA GLU A 956 29.80 -15.98 -2.79
C GLU A 956 28.28 -15.77 -2.86
N GLU A 957 27.82 -14.52 -2.70
CA GLU A 957 26.40 -14.14 -2.79
C GLU A 957 26.22 -12.95 -3.75
N LEU A 958 25.35 -13.17 -4.73
CA LEU A 958 24.89 -12.18 -5.69
C LEU A 958 23.36 -12.04 -5.59
N SER A 959 22.87 -10.82 -5.40
CA SER A 959 21.47 -10.45 -5.64
C SER A 959 21.45 -9.37 -6.71
N ILE A 960 20.78 -9.60 -7.84
CA ILE A 960 20.87 -8.71 -9.00
C ILE A 960 19.54 -8.57 -9.75
N GLU A 961 19.30 -7.36 -10.25
CA GLU A 961 18.28 -7.05 -11.26
C GLU A 961 18.91 -6.98 -12.66
N VAL A 962 18.32 -7.72 -13.60
CA VAL A 962 18.69 -7.76 -15.00
C VAL A 962 17.54 -7.24 -15.86
N GLN A 963 17.83 -6.19 -16.63
CA GLN A 963 16.89 -5.50 -17.52
C GLN A 963 17.27 -5.64 -19.00
N THR A 964 18.46 -6.17 -19.30
CA THR A 964 18.96 -6.34 -20.69
C THR A 964 19.11 -7.79 -21.10
N ALA A 965 18.81 -8.08 -22.37
CA ALA A 965 18.99 -9.40 -22.97
C ALA A 965 20.45 -9.87 -22.91
N THR A 966 21.41 -8.99 -23.23
CA THR A 966 22.85 -9.23 -23.14
C THR A 966 23.33 -9.48 -21.70
N GLY A 967 22.74 -8.77 -20.73
CA GLY A 967 22.97 -9.04 -19.31
C GLY A 967 22.44 -10.41 -18.88
N MET A 968 21.25 -10.78 -19.35
CA MET A 968 20.64 -12.09 -19.09
C MET A 968 21.47 -13.22 -19.71
N GLU A 969 21.84 -13.12 -20.98
CA GLU A 969 22.74 -14.08 -21.66
C GLU A 969 24.06 -14.25 -20.90
N LYS A 970 24.65 -13.14 -20.43
CA LYS A 970 25.89 -13.16 -19.66
C LYS A 970 25.72 -13.83 -18.29
N LEU A 971 24.62 -13.58 -17.61
CA LEU A 971 24.31 -14.19 -16.31
C LEU A 971 24.07 -15.69 -16.47
N LEU A 972 23.17 -16.10 -17.37
CA LEU A 972 22.80 -17.50 -17.60
C LEU A 972 23.96 -18.32 -18.21
N GLY A 973 24.81 -17.70 -19.02
CA GLY A 973 26.01 -18.34 -19.57
C GLY A 973 27.16 -18.52 -18.58
N SER A 974 27.12 -17.87 -17.40
CA SER A 974 28.20 -17.95 -16.40
C SER A 974 27.84 -18.91 -15.27
N THR A 975 28.52 -20.06 -15.23
CA THR A 975 28.41 -21.02 -14.13
C THR A 975 28.86 -20.44 -12.79
N LYS A 976 29.82 -19.50 -12.80
CA LYS A 976 30.33 -18.82 -11.60
C LYS A 976 29.33 -17.79 -11.06
N LEU A 977 28.79 -16.92 -11.91
CA LEU A 977 27.79 -15.95 -11.45
C LEU A 977 26.55 -16.69 -10.94
N LEU A 978 26.03 -17.65 -11.72
CA LEU A 978 24.89 -18.47 -11.32
C LEU A 978 25.10 -19.17 -9.98
N SER A 979 26.27 -19.75 -9.71
CA SER A 979 26.51 -20.43 -8.42
C SER A 979 26.45 -19.49 -7.21
N CYS A 980 26.64 -18.17 -7.41
CA CYS A 980 26.54 -17.15 -6.38
C CYS A 980 25.12 -16.55 -6.24
N VAL A 981 24.22 -16.74 -7.22
CA VAL A 981 22.91 -16.06 -7.21
C VAL A 981 22.01 -16.57 -6.08
N ARG A 982 21.59 -15.62 -5.23
CA ARG A 982 20.63 -15.83 -4.13
C ARG A 982 19.28 -15.18 -4.40
N LYS A 983 19.27 -14.00 -5.04
CA LYS A 983 18.06 -13.35 -5.56
C LYS A 983 18.28 -12.94 -7.01
N MET A 984 17.39 -13.38 -7.88
CA MET A 984 17.38 -12.98 -9.29
C MET A 984 16.11 -12.21 -9.58
N ILE A 985 16.24 -11.01 -10.13
CA ILE A 985 15.13 -10.21 -10.65
C ILE A 985 15.37 -10.05 -12.15
N LEU A 986 14.43 -10.50 -12.98
CA LEU A 986 14.40 -10.26 -14.42
C LEU A 986 13.25 -9.30 -14.69
N ASN A 987 13.52 -8.15 -15.31
CA ASN A 987 12.56 -7.05 -15.37
C ASN A 987 12.58 -6.32 -16.72
N GLN A 988 11.42 -6.10 -17.35
CA GLN A 988 11.26 -5.34 -18.62
C GLN A 988 12.17 -5.80 -19.78
N ILE A 989 12.51 -7.09 -19.84
CA ILE A 989 13.39 -7.63 -20.89
C ILE A 989 12.63 -7.63 -22.23
N ALA A 990 13.03 -6.74 -23.13
CA ALA A 990 12.36 -6.50 -24.42
C ALA A 990 12.44 -7.65 -25.44
N THR A 991 13.30 -8.65 -25.22
CA THR A 991 13.48 -9.83 -26.08
C THR A 991 12.67 -11.02 -25.59
N SER A 992 12.32 -11.93 -26.51
CA SER A 992 11.69 -13.19 -26.13
C SER A 992 12.59 -14.03 -25.21
N ILE A 993 12.05 -14.49 -24.08
CA ILE A 993 12.77 -15.38 -23.16
C ILE A 993 12.30 -16.83 -23.36
N ASN A 994 13.23 -17.75 -23.64
CA ASN A 994 12.98 -19.18 -23.59
C ASN A 994 12.98 -19.62 -22.11
N MET A 995 11.77 -19.80 -21.54
CA MET A 995 11.60 -20.13 -20.12
C MET A 995 12.24 -21.48 -19.75
N SER A 996 12.24 -22.44 -20.66
CA SER A 996 12.84 -23.76 -20.45
C SER A 996 14.35 -23.69 -20.20
N SER A 997 15.06 -22.87 -20.98
CA SER A 997 16.52 -22.67 -20.83
C SER A 997 16.88 -21.88 -19.56
N LEU A 998 16.01 -20.95 -19.15
CA LEU A 998 16.09 -20.22 -17.89
C LEU A 998 15.91 -21.17 -16.70
N LEU A 999 14.84 -21.97 -16.69
CA LEU A 999 14.55 -22.95 -15.63
C LEU A 999 15.62 -24.04 -15.54
N ALA A 1000 16.11 -24.56 -16.67
CA ALA A 1000 17.22 -25.51 -16.73
C ALA A 1000 18.58 -24.92 -16.29
N SER A 1001 18.70 -23.59 -16.24
CA SER A 1001 19.85 -22.90 -15.65
C SER A 1001 19.64 -22.68 -14.15
N MET A 1002 18.44 -22.22 -13.75
CA MET A 1002 18.05 -22.01 -12.35
C MET A 1002 18.07 -23.29 -11.52
N SER A 1003 17.69 -24.45 -12.08
CA SER A 1003 17.69 -25.75 -11.39
C SER A 1003 19.09 -26.22 -10.99
N LYS A 1004 20.14 -25.64 -11.59
CA LYS A 1004 21.55 -25.86 -11.22
C LYS A 1004 22.04 -24.91 -10.12
N VAL A 1005 21.28 -23.87 -9.77
CA VAL A 1005 21.66 -22.85 -8.79
C VAL A 1005 21.33 -23.31 -7.38
N LYS A 1006 22.37 -23.73 -6.65
CA LYS A 1006 22.24 -24.24 -5.27
C LYS A 1006 21.70 -23.23 -4.26
N HIS A 1007 21.95 -21.93 -4.45
CA HIS A 1007 21.70 -20.90 -3.43
C HIS A 1007 20.53 -19.97 -3.76
N LEU A 1008 19.82 -20.19 -4.87
CA LEU A 1008 18.69 -19.37 -5.29
C LEU A 1008 17.56 -19.49 -4.28
N LYS A 1009 17.23 -18.37 -3.65
CA LYS A 1009 16.25 -18.27 -2.57
C LYS A 1009 15.03 -17.43 -2.96
N GLN A 1010 15.21 -16.47 -3.86
CA GLN A 1010 14.15 -15.61 -4.37
C GLN A 1010 14.28 -15.43 -5.89
N PHE A 1011 13.17 -15.59 -6.60
CA PHE A 1011 13.07 -15.32 -8.03
C PHE A 1011 11.95 -14.32 -8.28
N VAL A 1012 12.24 -13.29 -9.06
CA VAL A 1012 11.27 -12.27 -9.49
C VAL A 1012 11.31 -12.16 -11.00
N LEU A 1013 10.14 -12.19 -11.63
CA LEU A 1013 9.95 -12.13 -13.07
C LEU A 1013 8.92 -11.04 -13.38
N ASN A 1014 9.30 -9.99 -14.11
CA ASN A 1014 8.45 -8.84 -14.38
C ASN A 1014 8.55 -8.34 -15.83
N GLY A 1015 7.40 -8.01 -16.43
CA GLY A 1015 7.34 -7.17 -17.64
C GLY A 1015 7.92 -7.76 -18.91
N ILE A 1016 7.87 -9.08 -19.11
CA ILE A 1016 8.45 -9.70 -20.31
C ILE A 1016 7.44 -9.70 -21.46
N SER A 1017 7.86 -9.09 -22.58
CA SER A 1017 7.03 -8.89 -23.77
C SER A 1017 6.59 -10.19 -24.45
N GLN A 1018 7.46 -11.21 -24.46
CA GLN A 1018 7.20 -12.54 -25.01
C GLN A 1018 7.97 -13.60 -24.22
N THR A 1019 7.30 -14.66 -23.77
CA THR A 1019 7.94 -15.87 -23.23
C THR A 1019 7.63 -17.04 -24.14
N ILE A 1020 8.68 -17.74 -24.58
CA ILE A 1020 8.57 -18.98 -25.35
C ILE A 1020 8.72 -20.13 -24.36
N MET A 1021 7.69 -20.97 -24.27
CA MET A 1021 7.76 -22.31 -23.70
C MET A 1021 7.72 -23.28 -24.87
N GLU A 1022 8.72 -24.15 -24.96
CA GLU A 1022 8.69 -25.27 -25.91
C GLU A 1022 7.96 -26.43 -25.24
N ASP A 1023 6.94 -27.01 -25.90
CA ASP A 1023 6.02 -28.04 -25.35
C ASP A 1023 6.72 -29.36 -24.90
N SER A 1024 8.04 -29.46 -25.03
CA SER A 1024 8.86 -30.63 -24.72
C SER A 1024 9.62 -30.54 -23.39
N ALA A 1025 9.33 -29.54 -22.55
CA ALA A 1025 10.35 -28.98 -21.66
C ALA A 1025 10.00 -28.84 -20.17
N ILE A 1026 9.15 -29.71 -19.61
CA ILE A 1026 9.17 -29.97 -18.15
C ILE A 1026 10.10 -31.16 -17.90
N ASP A 1027 11.28 -30.88 -17.36
CA ASP A 1027 12.26 -31.91 -16.98
C ASP A 1027 12.04 -32.30 -15.51
N TYR A 1028 11.51 -33.50 -15.29
CA TYR A 1028 11.27 -34.09 -13.97
C TYR A 1028 12.53 -34.19 -13.08
N THR A 1029 13.73 -33.96 -13.60
CA THR A 1029 14.97 -33.88 -12.81
C THR A 1029 15.22 -32.50 -12.18
N TRP A 1030 14.41 -31.49 -12.49
CA TRP A 1030 14.53 -30.16 -11.88
C TRP A 1030 14.24 -30.19 -10.38
N HIS A 1031 15.07 -29.48 -9.61
CA HIS A 1031 14.92 -29.40 -8.16
C HIS A 1031 15.32 -28.02 -7.61
N PHE A 1032 14.33 -27.21 -7.26
CA PHE A 1032 14.53 -25.85 -6.72
C PHE A 1032 14.59 -25.87 -5.18
N GLY A 1033 15.42 -26.75 -4.62
CA GLY A 1033 15.39 -27.14 -3.21
C GLY A 1033 15.56 -26.02 -2.16
N ASN A 1034 16.09 -24.85 -2.54
CA ASN A 1034 16.25 -23.68 -1.65
C ASN A 1034 15.34 -22.48 -2.00
N LEU A 1035 14.55 -22.58 -3.06
CA LEU A 1035 13.69 -21.49 -3.53
C LEU A 1035 12.54 -21.28 -2.53
N SER A 1036 12.45 -20.07 -1.99
CA SER A 1036 11.54 -19.72 -0.88
C SER A 1036 10.57 -18.59 -1.21
N SER A 1037 10.81 -17.85 -2.28
CA SER A 1037 9.95 -16.76 -2.77
C SER A 1037 9.95 -16.75 -4.28
N VAL A 1038 8.76 -16.69 -4.87
CA VAL A 1038 8.53 -16.52 -6.31
C VAL A 1038 7.53 -15.38 -6.48
N ASP A 1039 7.89 -14.38 -7.27
CA ASP A 1039 7.03 -13.23 -7.61
C ASP A 1039 7.05 -13.02 -9.13
N ILE A 1040 5.88 -13.12 -9.77
CA ILE A 1040 5.78 -13.21 -11.22
C ILE A 1040 4.67 -12.28 -11.69
N SER A 1041 5.01 -11.19 -12.39
CA SER A 1041 4.04 -10.17 -12.78
C SER A 1041 4.23 -9.67 -14.23
N TYR A 1042 3.17 -9.15 -14.85
CA TYR A 1042 3.22 -8.45 -16.15
C TYR A 1042 3.88 -9.20 -17.34
N CYS A 1043 3.91 -10.54 -17.38
CA CYS A 1043 4.49 -11.29 -18.52
C CYS A 1043 3.40 -12.05 -19.30
N HIS A 1044 2.56 -11.34 -20.04
CA HIS A 1044 1.28 -11.85 -20.56
C HIS A 1044 1.32 -13.13 -21.46
N SER A 1045 2.50 -13.67 -21.78
CA SER A 1045 2.69 -14.89 -22.57
C SER A 1045 2.87 -16.20 -21.76
N LEU A 1046 3.05 -16.21 -20.42
CA LEU A 1046 3.00 -17.49 -19.69
C LEU A 1046 1.55 -17.97 -19.50
N ILE A 1047 1.38 -19.29 -19.63
CA ILE A 1047 0.07 -19.97 -19.56
C ILE A 1047 -0.11 -20.70 -18.21
N HIS A 1048 0.98 -21.21 -17.62
CA HIS A 1048 1.00 -21.95 -16.35
C HIS A 1048 2.35 -21.80 -15.63
N LEU A 1049 2.43 -22.26 -14.37
CA LEU A 1049 3.62 -22.22 -13.52
C LEU A 1049 3.97 -23.60 -12.92
N THR A 1050 3.66 -24.70 -13.62
CA THR A 1050 3.81 -26.09 -13.14
C THR A 1050 5.19 -26.40 -12.54
N TRP A 1051 6.27 -25.80 -13.06
CA TRP A 1051 7.63 -25.97 -12.53
C TRP A 1051 7.78 -25.62 -11.03
N VAL A 1052 6.87 -24.80 -10.49
CA VAL A 1052 6.84 -24.45 -9.06
C VAL A 1052 6.60 -25.68 -8.18
N LYS A 1053 6.02 -26.77 -8.71
CA LYS A 1053 5.87 -28.05 -7.97
C LYS A 1053 7.20 -28.65 -7.52
N TYR A 1054 8.31 -28.31 -8.18
CA TYR A 1054 9.67 -28.74 -7.82
C TYR A 1054 10.37 -27.82 -6.79
N ALA A 1055 9.65 -26.89 -6.15
CA ALA A 1055 10.16 -25.96 -5.12
C ALA A 1055 9.57 -26.25 -3.71
N PRO A 1056 9.97 -27.35 -3.03
CA PRO A 1056 9.32 -27.81 -1.80
C PRO A 1056 9.45 -26.88 -0.58
N LEU A 1057 10.42 -25.94 -0.60
CA LEU A 1057 10.63 -24.94 0.46
C LEU A 1057 10.00 -23.57 0.15
N LEU A 1058 9.14 -23.48 -0.87
CA LEU A 1058 8.47 -22.23 -1.24
C LEU A 1058 7.57 -21.72 -0.10
N LYS A 1059 7.76 -20.46 0.30
CA LYS A 1059 7.03 -19.80 1.40
C LYS A 1059 6.15 -18.65 0.92
N TYR A 1060 6.53 -18.00 -0.17
CA TYR A 1060 5.82 -16.85 -0.74
C TYR A 1060 5.64 -17.08 -2.23
N LEU A 1061 4.40 -17.08 -2.70
CA LEU A 1061 4.07 -17.11 -4.12
C LEU A 1061 3.19 -15.88 -4.43
N SER A 1062 3.65 -15.04 -5.35
CA SER A 1062 2.94 -13.88 -5.87
C SER A 1062 2.85 -13.98 -7.39
N VAL A 1063 1.65 -13.84 -7.94
CA VAL A 1063 1.39 -13.91 -9.39
C VAL A 1063 0.38 -12.84 -9.78
N GLY A 1064 0.64 -12.02 -10.81
CA GLY A 1064 -0.36 -11.04 -11.25
C GLY A 1064 -0.17 -10.31 -12.59
N ASP A 1065 -1.24 -9.70 -13.09
CA ASP A 1065 -1.38 -9.12 -14.44
C ASP A 1065 -1.04 -10.11 -15.59
N TYR A 1066 -1.85 -11.18 -15.69
CA TYR A 1066 -1.77 -12.17 -16.77
C TYR A 1066 -3.12 -12.36 -17.47
N LYS A 1067 -3.14 -12.09 -18.77
CA LYS A 1067 -4.32 -12.31 -19.63
C LYS A 1067 -4.43 -13.75 -20.14
N SER A 1068 -3.34 -14.52 -20.18
CA SER A 1068 -3.30 -15.86 -20.82
C SER A 1068 -3.33 -17.05 -19.85
N MET A 1069 -3.10 -16.82 -18.56
CA MET A 1069 -3.01 -17.89 -17.57
C MET A 1069 -4.40 -18.42 -17.18
N GLU A 1070 -4.67 -19.69 -17.45
CA GLU A 1070 -5.92 -20.35 -17.05
C GLU A 1070 -5.76 -21.21 -15.78
N VAL A 1071 -4.56 -21.73 -15.53
CA VAL A 1071 -4.24 -22.65 -14.43
C VAL A 1071 -2.87 -22.28 -13.84
N VAL A 1072 -2.72 -22.31 -12.51
CA VAL A 1072 -1.39 -22.06 -11.89
C VAL A 1072 -0.48 -23.29 -12.00
N ILE A 1073 -0.99 -24.48 -11.67
CA ILE A 1073 -0.27 -25.76 -11.79
C ILE A 1073 -1.11 -26.73 -12.61
N GLU A 1074 -0.58 -27.15 -13.76
CA GLU A 1074 -1.16 -28.19 -14.59
C GLU A 1074 -0.81 -29.59 -14.04
N GLU A 1075 -1.72 -30.55 -14.20
CA GLU A 1075 -1.45 -31.97 -13.92
C GLU A 1075 -0.77 -32.60 -15.13
N ASP A 1076 0.34 -33.32 -14.93
CA ASP A 1076 1.00 -34.05 -16.02
C ASP A 1076 0.17 -35.30 -16.37
N GLU A 1077 -0.31 -35.41 -17.60
CA GLU A 1077 -1.15 -36.56 -18.01
C GLU A 1077 -0.38 -37.90 -17.93
N ASP A 1078 0.96 -37.86 -18.03
CA ASP A 1078 1.86 -39.02 -18.02
C ASP A 1078 2.33 -39.50 -16.63
N GLU A 1079 2.10 -38.74 -15.53
CA GLU A 1079 2.49 -39.17 -14.16
C GLU A 1079 1.51 -40.24 -13.61
N ASP A 1080 2.02 -41.29 -12.96
CA ASP A 1080 1.20 -42.32 -12.29
C ASP A 1080 0.39 -41.74 -11.12
N GLU A 1081 -0.83 -42.24 -10.88
CA GLU A 1081 -1.75 -41.71 -9.85
C GLU A 1081 -1.17 -41.76 -8.42
N GLU A 1082 -0.41 -42.80 -8.07
CA GLU A 1082 0.25 -42.91 -6.76
C GLU A 1082 1.33 -41.82 -6.55
N ASP A 1083 2.07 -41.46 -7.61
CA ASP A 1083 3.08 -40.39 -7.53
C ASP A 1083 2.44 -38.99 -7.60
N LYS A 1084 1.30 -38.83 -8.30
CA LYS A 1084 0.47 -37.61 -8.25
C LYS A 1084 -0.02 -37.33 -6.83
N GLU A 1085 -0.73 -38.27 -6.19
CA GLU A 1085 -1.22 -38.10 -4.80
C GLU A 1085 -0.09 -37.77 -3.82
N LYS A 1086 1.06 -38.40 -3.99
CA LYS A 1086 2.26 -38.17 -3.18
C LYS A 1086 2.87 -36.79 -3.41
N MET A 1087 2.92 -36.29 -4.65
CA MET A 1087 3.35 -34.93 -4.97
C MET A 1087 2.36 -33.88 -4.43
N ASP A 1088 1.05 -34.11 -4.59
CA ASP A 1088 -0.02 -33.26 -4.02
C ASP A 1088 0.11 -33.15 -2.49
N SER A 1089 0.45 -34.25 -1.82
CA SER A 1089 0.63 -34.30 -0.35
C SER A 1089 1.77 -33.41 0.18
N ILE A 1090 2.74 -33.04 -0.67
CA ILE A 1090 3.86 -32.16 -0.31
C ILE A 1090 3.82 -30.79 -0.98
N LEU A 1091 3.02 -30.62 -2.04
CA LEU A 1091 2.87 -29.37 -2.77
C LEU A 1091 2.34 -28.24 -1.87
N PHE A 1092 3.02 -27.09 -1.91
CA PHE A 1092 2.75 -25.92 -1.06
C PHE A 1092 2.68 -26.19 0.46
N SER A 1093 3.19 -27.32 0.96
CA SER A 1093 3.25 -27.64 2.40
C SER A 1093 4.02 -26.59 3.22
N SER A 1094 5.06 -25.99 2.63
CA SER A 1094 5.85 -24.89 3.20
C SER A 1094 5.28 -23.48 2.98
N LEU A 1095 4.21 -23.34 2.17
CA LEU A 1095 3.72 -22.03 1.73
C LEU A 1095 3.11 -21.26 2.91
N VAL A 1096 3.49 -20.00 3.08
CA VAL A 1096 3.06 -19.10 4.17
C VAL A 1096 2.14 -18.01 3.64
N CYS A 1097 2.40 -17.52 2.43
CA CYS A 1097 1.61 -16.51 1.75
C CYS A 1097 1.38 -16.88 0.28
N LEU A 1098 0.12 -16.82 -0.15
CA LEU A 1098 -0.28 -16.87 -1.55
C LEU A 1098 -0.91 -15.52 -1.94
N ASN A 1099 -0.44 -14.91 -3.02
CA ASN A 1099 -0.97 -13.65 -3.56
C ASN A 1099 -1.25 -13.82 -5.06
N LEU A 1100 -2.49 -13.62 -5.48
CA LEU A 1100 -2.96 -13.72 -6.86
C LEU A 1100 -3.75 -12.46 -7.22
N TRP A 1101 -3.34 -11.71 -8.23
CA TRP A 1101 -3.98 -10.42 -8.52
C TRP A 1101 -4.04 -10.11 -10.03
N GLU A 1102 -5.16 -9.59 -10.53
CA GLU A 1102 -5.32 -9.24 -11.95
C GLU A 1102 -5.06 -10.41 -12.90
N LEU A 1103 -5.66 -11.56 -12.61
CA LEU A 1103 -5.61 -12.78 -13.44
C LEU A 1103 -6.99 -13.06 -14.06
N PRO A 1104 -7.44 -12.28 -15.07
CA PRO A 1104 -8.81 -12.35 -15.59
C PRO A 1104 -9.25 -13.72 -16.11
N ASN A 1105 -8.34 -14.53 -16.66
CA ASN A 1105 -8.67 -15.83 -17.25
C ASN A 1105 -8.34 -17.03 -16.35
N LEU A 1106 -7.80 -16.81 -15.15
CA LEU A 1106 -7.50 -17.89 -14.21
C LEU A 1106 -8.80 -18.59 -13.78
N LYS A 1107 -8.85 -19.92 -13.90
CA LYS A 1107 -10.02 -20.76 -13.57
C LYS A 1107 -9.84 -21.53 -12.27
N ILE A 1108 -8.64 -22.05 -12.04
CA ILE A 1108 -8.23 -22.84 -10.86
C ILE A 1108 -6.74 -22.67 -10.56
N ILE A 1109 -6.34 -22.88 -9.31
CA ILE A 1109 -4.92 -22.93 -8.91
C ILE A 1109 -4.34 -24.34 -9.16
N HIS A 1110 -5.04 -25.35 -8.67
CA HIS A 1110 -4.78 -26.78 -8.87
C HIS A 1110 -6.13 -27.52 -8.94
N ARG A 1111 -6.16 -28.72 -9.51
CA ARG A 1111 -7.39 -29.52 -9.65
C ARG A 1111 -7.83 -30.22 -8.36
N ARG A 1112 -6.88 -30.53 -7.47
CA ARG A 1112 -7.11 -31.25 -6.19
C ARG A 1112 -6.93 -30.30 -5.01
N ALA A 1113 -7.55 -30.63 -3.87
CA ALA A 1113 -7.32 -29.94 -2.61
C ALA A 1113 -5.86 -30.12 -2.15
N LEU A 1114 -5.27 -29.06 -1.58
CA LEU A 1114 -3.86 -29.04 -1.18
C LEU A 1114 -3.70 -28.82 0.34
N PRO A 1115 -2.76 -29.50 1.04
CA PRO A 1115 -2.72 -29.47 2.50
C PRO A 1115 -2.47 -28.09 3.12
N PHE A 1116 -1.69 -27.22 2.44
CA PHE A 1116 -1.33 -25.86 2.87
C PHE A 1116 -0.92 -25.76 4.35
N ALA A 1117 -0.13 -26.71 4.85
CA ALA A 1117 0.15 -26.90 6.28
C ALA A 1117 0.75 -25.68 7.01
N CYS A 1118 1.40 -24.76 6.29
CA CYS A 1118 2.00 -23.54 6.83
C CYS A 1118 1.27 -22.24 6.46
N LEU A 1119 0.18 -22.29 5.68
CA LEU A 1119 -0.40 -21.11 5.04
C LEU A 1119 -1.05 -20.21 6.09
N LYS A 1120 -0.55 -18.97 6.20
CA LYS A 1120 -1.05 -17.94 7.13
C LYS A 1120 -1.90 -16.89 6.41
N TYR A 1121 -1.58 -16.59 5.15
CA TYR A 1121 -2.15 -15.49 4.38
C TYR A 1121 -2.51 -15.93 2.95
N MET A 1122 -3.73 -15.59 2.51
CA MET A 1122 -4.16 -15.79 1.13
C MET A 1122 -4.80 -14.48 0.62
N TYR A 1123 -4.26 -13.92 -0.46
CA TYR A 1123 -4.74 -12.69 -1.08
C TYR A 1123 -5.13 -12.97 -2.54
N ILE A 1124 -6.40 -12.73 -2.92
CA ILE A 1124 -6.90 -12.95 -4.28
C ILE A 1124 -7.78 -11.77 -4.72
N SER A 1125 -7.34 -11.00 -5.72
CA SER A 1125 -8.08 -9.84 -6.25
C SER A 1125 -8.15 -9.83 -7.78
N LYS A 1126 -9.23 -9.31 -8.36
CA LYS A 1126 -9.42 -9.18 -9.82
C LYS A 1126 -9.17 -10.48 -10.61
N CYS A 1127 -9.60 -11.62 -10.06
CA CYS A 1127 -9.54 -12.96 -10.68
C CYS A 1127 -10.94 -13.53 -11.03
N PRO A 1128 -11.77 -12.82 -11.82
CA PRO A 1128 -13.21 -13.06 -11.96
C PRO A 1128 -13.62 -14.46 -12.45
N ASN A 1129 -12.79 -15.14 -13.23
CA ASN A 1129 -13.11 -16.48 -13.77
C ASN A 1129 -12.74 -17.63 -12.83
N MET A 1130 -12.05 -17.37 -11.71
CA MET A 1130 -11.63 -18.44 -10.80
C MET A 1130 -12.82 -18.87 -9.95
N LYS A 1131 -13.24 -20.13 -10.04
CA LYS A 1131 -14.46 -20.60 -9.36
C LYS A 1131 -14.23 -21.56 -8.21
N LYS A 1132 -13.03 -22.12 -8.07
CA LYS A 1132 -12.68 -23.09 -7.02
C LYS A 1132 -11.35 -22.73 -6.38
N LEU A 1133 -11.25 -23.04 -5.09
CA LEU A 1133 -9.99 -23.05 -4.36
C LEU A 1133 -9.56 -24.51 -4.14
N PRO A 1134 -8.25 -24.82 -4.18
CA PRO A 1134 -7.72 -26.13 -3.80
C PRO A 1134 -7.67 -26.26 -2.27
N LEU A 1135 -8.82 -26.13 -1.62
CA LEU A 1135 -9.00 -26.19 -0.16
C LEU A 1135 -10.14 -27.14 0.18
N ASP A 1136 -9.87 -28.08 1.10
CA ASP A 1136 -10.84 -28.97 1.74
C ASP A 1136 -10.93 -28.72 3.25
N SER A 1137 -11.71 -29.55 3.95
CA SER A 1137 -11.90 -29.51 5.41
C SER A 1137 -10.67 -29.88 6.25
N ASN A 1138 -9.53 -30.22 5.62
CA ASN A 1138 -8.24 -30.48 6.25
C ASN A 1138 -7.18 -29.41 5.91
N SER A 1139 -7.40 -28.64 4.84
CA SER A 1139 -6.49 -27.65 4.29
C SER A 1139 -6.33 -26.43 5.21
N ALA A 1140 -5.10 -26.08 5.57
CA ALA A 1140 -4.73 -24.89 6.35
C ALA A 1140 -5.45 -24.69 7.71
N CYS A 1141 -6.19 -25.68 8.24
CA CYS A 1141 -7.18 -25.55 9.33
C CYS A 1141 -6.68 -25.05 10.69
N LYS A 1142 -5.36 -24.82 10.86
CA LYS A 1142 -4.74 -24.31 12.10
C LYS A 1142 -3.75 -23.16 11.87
N SER A 1143 -3.37 -22.90 10.63
CA SER A 1143 -2.33 -21.92 10.27
C SER A 1143 -2.92 -20.61 9.73
N LEU A 1144 -4.07 -20.68 9.05
CA LEU A 1144 -4.64 -19.56 8.32
C LEU A 1144 -5.14 -18.46 9.26
N ARG A 1145 -4.59 -17.25 9.08
CA ARG A 1145 -4.88 -16.07 9.91
C ARG A 1145 -5.82 -15.11 9.21
N ASP A 1146 -5.62 -14.91 7.92
CA ASP A 1146 -6.27 -13.87 7.11
C ASP A 1146 -6.42 -14.33 5.66
N ILE A 1147 -7.61 -14.12 5.10
CA ILE A 1147 -7.98 -14.34 3.70
C ILE A 1147 -8.48 -13.00 3.16
N GLY A 1148 -7.66 -12.29 2.39
CA GLY A 1148 -8.08 -11.08 1.70
C GLY A 1148 -8.59 -11.39 0.31
N VAL A 1149 -9.88 -11.19 0.04
CA VAL A 1149 -10.43 -11.40 -1.31
C VAL A 1149 -11.56 -10.43 -1.66
N GLU A 1150 -11.86 -10.31 -2.95
CA GLU A 1150 -13.07 -9.62 -3.39
C GLU A 1150 -14.34 -10.37 -2.97
N LYS A 1151 -15.21 -9.69 -2.22
CA LYS A 1151 -16.47 -10.25 -1.70
C LYS A 1151 -17.40 -10.85 -2.75
N GLN A 1152 -17.48 -10.22 -3.93
CA GLN A 1152 -18.32 -10.73 -5.02
C GLN A 1152 -17.78 -12.04 -5.59
N TRP A 1153 -16.45 -12.16 -5.62
CA TRP A 1153 -15.75 -13.37 -6.04
C TRP A 1153 -15.94 -14.50 -5.02
N TRP A 1154 -15.72 -14.24 -3.72
CA TRP A 1154 -15.90 -15.22 -2.64
C TRP A 1154 -17.32 -15.82 -2.60
N ASN A 1155 -18.35 -14.98 -2.74
CA ASN A 1155 -19.75 -15.42 -2.73
C ASN A 1155 -20.12 -16.29 -3.95
N ASN A 1156 -19.37 -16.19 -5.05
CA ASN A 1156 -19.58 -16.96 -6.28
C ASN A 1156 -18.68 -18.22 -6.36
N LEU A 1157 -17.89 -18.51 -5.30
CA LEU A 1157 -17.01 -19.67 -5.25
C LEU A 1157 -17.83 -20.97 -5.11
N GLU A 1158 -17.46 -21.98 -5.88
CA GLU A 1158 -17.95 -23.35 -5.77
C GLU A 1158 -17.16 -24.06 -4.66
N TRP A 1159 -17.83 -24.40 -3.56
CA TRP A 1159 -17.27 -25.11 -2.41
C TRP A 1159 -17.52 -26.62 -2.51
N GLU A 1160 -16.57 -27.45 -2.06
CA GLU A 1160 -16.76 -28.91 -2.00
C GLU A 1160 -17.72 -29.32 -0.89
N ASP A 1161 -17.65 -28.64 0.26
CA ASP A 1161 -18.56 -28.82 1.39
C ASP A 1161 -18.78 -27.49 2.15
N GLU A 1162 -19.94 -27.36 2.80
CA GLU A 1162 -20.34 -26.14 3.51
C GLU A 1162 -19.54 -25.92 4.81
N ALA A 1163 -18.96 -26.97 5.41
CA ALA A 1163 -18.17 -26.84 6.64
C ALA A 1163 -16.78 -26.21 6.37
N THR A 1164 -16.16 -26.51 5.23
CA THR A 1164 -14.96 -25.84 4.74
C THR A 1164 -15.20 -24.34 4.54
N LYS A 1165 -16.33 -23.98 3.92
CA LYS A 1165 -16.78 -22.59 3.75
C LYS A 1165 -16.99 -21.88 5.10
N ASP A 1166 -17.76 -22.47 6.02
CA ASP A 1166 -18.03 -21.89 7.34
C ASP A 1166 -16.76 -21.70 8.18
N LEU A 1167 -15.82 -22.65 8.12
CA LEU A 1167 -14.52 -22.57 8.79
C LEU A 1167 -13.73 -21.35 8.31
N LEU A 1168 -13.63 -21.17 7.00
CA LEU A 1168 -12.82 -20.14 6.34
C LEU A 1168 -13.50 -18.75 6.34
N GLN A 1169 -14.83 -18.69 6.36
CA GLN A 1169 -15.61 -17.46 6.45
C GLN A 1169 -15.22 -16.62 7.68
N SER A 1170 -14.80 -17.28 8.78
CA SER A 1170 -14.31 -16.63 10.01
C SER A 1170 -12.94 -15.93 9.88
N LYS A 1171 -12.23 -16.13 8.76
CA LYS A 1171 -10.90 -15.57 8.45
C LYS A 1171 -10.92 -14.54 7.31
N LEU A 1172 -12.10 -14.21 6.80
CA LEU A 1172 -12.28 -13.33 5.66
C LEU A 1172 -12.05 -11.86 6.05
N THR A 1173 -11.09 -11.21 5.41
CA THR A 1173 -10.91 -9.75 5.43
C THR A 1173 -11.23 -9.22 4.04
N ASN A 1174 -11.99 -8.14 3.93
CA ASN A 1174 -12.32 -7.57 2.61
C ASN A 1174 -11.19 -6.62 2.16
N ILE A 1175 -10.63 -6.84 0.97
CA ILE A 1175 -9.69 -5.90 0.32
C ILE A 1175 -10.49 -4.80 -0.41
#